data_AF-A0A1F6H2K1-F1
#
_entry.id   AF-A0A1F6H2K1-F1
#
_cell.length_a   1.000
_cell.length_b   1.000
_cell.length_c   1.000
_cell.angle_alpha   90.00
_cell.angle_beta   90.00
_cell.angle_gamma   90.00
#
_symmetry.space_group_name_H-M   'P 1'
#
loop_
_entity.id
_entity.type
_entity.pdbx_description
1 polymer ?
#
loop_
_entity_poly.entity_id
_entity_poly.type
_entity_poly.pdbx_seq_one_letter_code
_entity_poly.pdbx_strand_id
1 'polypeptide(L)'
;MTLPNYINHTGELCFEPPFDLLGTNLYALPVKGDAQKVQATVNQFFGPALAGTGIRYQALGDFVMLALAFCEKATSTDPKARETGWMTENDWAFWVPLLRYNGDKPERLVWFMPFLFVNSPFAMACGREPYGFQKTMAQFSPTTAPADPTDFEVTAWAFKQFGVEQEAVEQLIFSLKATPNPVSKIEALLSDLQAMASDLINLGEIGILGPWELLKALLGDLVKGQIPIVLLKQFRDAVSPKAACYQAVVEAPAQILDLKSVGGLDKIFTLHNPNLASFPFTDALGVPSGATPIGPGLHIYMDFRIEMGKIIAEKKQENPKKVAVLGGGLGALTTLASIVTAPEWNNQYEFTVYERSWRIGGKGASGRNAQENQAIEEHGLHIWLGFYNNAFHLINGAYQATLDLLGYGDLGLTYKDFFSPTDLVVFQENLNAYKGKPGYDWKVWPIKFPDNSEEPGTPDEFLGPIDYAEMLIEMILEIFEEQKEQLLGEFDSEEDQGLFGWVENKIEGAVAAPLIQKIDQLLHDLLEAIQKVAKKIEETEEKDLAGLESWIETLIGDVLQVIGWLQNLMQAILMPVLLRSDLLRRIWMIIDFGLAVAQGMFKDHIFTRGFRNINDLDFYAWLKQNGAGVFTIKGPLIQAVYDIVFGYKNGNNNEPALAAGVGLYGSLRMVMTYKGHIFWRMNMGMGDVIFTPFYELLTSKGVKFKLFQEVKELVMNADGTGIEQIKMNNLIKLKDPAKEYDPFVTLPYHVPQKPGLTLQWPCWPSEINWDQIDPAQAAKLQNFWATKMLNLESNWLPWKDESVPYVLKQGEDYDLVLCGITPRALEPISGQLYAKVPGWKEMLDHSKTVVTRCSELWFHKSSQELGFNPGDPEYKNLEPIIGGYAEPYGSVADLTHLIVQEEWNAGAAPKYLAYPCGPLEMGTMAPTSDSDFPKKTYDAMVADSWVWLNQNAKGLWPNACNPDGSLNPNELVYQYWRAGINYGEHYVLTVPGSPQFRHQPNDFGVANLFIAGDWTQNLINAGCVEGGVISGLNCARFLTGWAIPIYNASVKDLEEGP
;
A
#
# COMPACT_ATOMS: atom_id res chain seq x y z
N MET A 1 -18.02 34.88 -2.49
CA MET A 1 -18.24 35.39 -3.86
C MET A 1 -19.74 35.50 -4.08
N THR A 2 -20.21 36.57 -4.70
CA THR A 2 -21.59 36.66 -5.23
C THR A 2 -21.73 35.67 -6.39
N LEU A 3 -22.83 34.91 -6.42
CA LEU A 3 -23.12 34.02 -7.55
C LEU A 3 -23.27 34.85 -8.85
N PRO A 4 -22.88 34.30 -10.01
CA PRO A 4 -23.19 34.96 -11.28
C PRO A 4 -24.71 35.06 -11.46
N ASN A 5 -25.16 36.12 -12.15
CA ASN A 5 -26.57 36.29 -12.46
C ASN A 5 -27.03 35.19 -13.43
N TYR A 6 -28.21 34.61 -13.19
CA TYR A 6 -28.88 33.74 -14.17
C TYR A 6 -29.29 34.59 -15.39
N ILE A 7 -29.06 34.07 -16.60
CA ILE A 7 -29.36 34.76 -17.85
C ILE A 7 -30.67 34.21 -18.40
N ASN A 8 -31.77 34.94 -18.21
CA ASN A 8 -33.04 34.62 -18.84
C ASN A 8 -32.99 34.91 -20.35
N HIS A 9 -33.51 34.00 -21.18
CA HIS A 9 -33.65 34.20 -22.63
C HIS A 9 -35.11 34.11 -23.08
N THR A 10 -35.38 34.52 -24.32
CA THR A 10 -36.73 34.42 -24.90
C THR A 10 -37.14 32.95 -25.05
N GLY A 11 -38.34 32.60 -24.60
CA GLY A 11 -38.86 31.22 -24.64
C GLY A 11 -38.39 30.31 -23.50
N GLU A 12 -37.85 30.89 -22.42
CA GLU A 12 -37.43 30.15 -21.21
C GLU A 12 -38.57 29.32 -20.61
N LEU A 13 -38.24 28.10 -20.15
CA LEU A 13 -39.16 27.17 -19.49
C LEU A 13 -38.98 27.16 -17.96
N CYS A 14 -37.80 27.54 -17.46
CA CYS A 14 -37.50 27.61 -16.03
C CYS A 14 -37.78 29.03 -15.49
N PHE A 15 -38.86 29.17 -14.74
CA PHE A 15 -39.22 30.44 -14.10
C PHE A 15 -38.58 30.61 -12.73
N GLU A 16 -38.56 31.84 -12.22
CA GLU A 16 -37.99 32.15 -10.91
C GLU A 16 -38.85 31.57 -9.77
N PRO A 17 -38.28 30.83 -8.80
CA PRO A 17 -39.00 30.44 -7.58
C PRO A 17 -39.21 31.65 -6.63
N PRO A 18 -40.07 31.55 -5.59
CA PRO A 18 -40.91 30.43 -5.17
C PRO A 18 -42.13 30.18 -6.07
N PHE A 19 -42.72 28.98 -5.96
CA PHE A 19 -43.90 28.58 -6.75
C PHE A 19 -45.12 28.33 -5.88
N ASP A 20 -46.25 28.99 -6.16
CA ASP A 20 -47.57 28.68 -5.59
C ASP A 20 -48.23 27.56 -6.39
N LEU A 21 -48.68 26.50 -5.69
CA LEU A 21 -49.46 25.38 -6.20
C LEU A 21 -50.85 25.40 -5.55
N LEU A 22 -51.82 25.95 -6.28
CA LEU A 22 -53.17 26.23 -5.80
C LEU A 22 -54.15 25.16 -6.34
N GLY A 23 -55.12 24.82 -5.49
CA GLY A 23 -56.15 23.82 -5.79
C GLY A 23 -55.61 22.40 -5.85
N THR A 24 -54.64 22.05 -5.01
CA THR A 24 -54.00 20.72 -5.10
C THR A 24 -54.80 19.65 -4.37
N ASN A 25 -55.26 18.66 -5.13
CA ASN A 25 -55.83 17.40 -4.62
C ASN A 25 -54.74 16.33 -4.57
N LEU A 26 -54.39 15.86 -3.38
CA LEU A 26 -53.37 14.86 -3.13
C LEU A 26 -54.02 13.56 -2.61
N TYR A 27 -53.82 12.46 -3.32
CA TYR A 27 -54.12 11.11 -2.84
C TYR A 27 -52.83 10.45 -2.33
N ALA A 28 -52.76 10.20 -1.04
CA ALA A 28 -51.58 9.66 -0.36
C ALA A 28 -51.81 8.19 0.01
N LEU A 29 -51.14 7.27 -0.68
CA LEU A 29 -51.36 5.83 -0.58
C LEU A 29 -50.10 5.13 -0.02
N PRO A 30 -50.13 4.59 1.21
CA PRO A 30 -49.02 3.79 1.73
C PRO A 30 -48.72 2.57 0.86
N VAL A 31 -47.43 2.34 0.61
CA VAL A 31 -46.87 1.20 -0.13
C VAL A 31 -45.78 0.57 0.74
N LYS A 32 -45.82 -0.75 0.88
CA LYS A 32 -44.78 -1.48 1.59
C LYS A 32 -43.54 -1.65 0.70
N GLY A 33 -42.39 -1.18 1.17
CA GLY A 33 -41.08 -1.35 0.55
C GLY A 33 -40.21 -2.40 1.24
N ASP A 34 -38.90 -2.25 1.06
CA ASP A 34 -37.85 -3.00 1.77
C ASP A 34 -36.86 -2.01 2.39
N ALA A 35 -36.69 -2.09 3.72
CA ALA A 35 -35.90 -1.11 4.47
C ALA A 35 -34.43 -1.02 4.02
N GLN A 36 -33.81 -2.15 3.68
CA GLN A 36 -32.40 -2.16 3.25
C GLN A 36 -32.24 -1.52 1.88
N LYS A 37 -33.15 -1.85 0.94
CA LYS A 37 -33.14 -1.26 -0.41
C LYS A 37 -33.41 0.24 -0.40
N VAL A 38 -34.39 0.68 0.39
CA VAL A 38 -34.70 2.11 0.56
C VAL A 38 -33.48 2.84 1.13
N GLN A 39 -32.86 2.32 2.20
CA GLN A 39 -31.66 2.95 2.77
C GLN A 39 -30.47 2.95 1.79
N ALA A 40 -30.27 1.89 1.02
CA ALA A 40 -29.24 1.84 -0.02
C ALA A 40 -29.45 2.94 -1.07
N THR A 41 -30.70 3.15 -1.52
CA THR A 41 -31.05 4.24 -2.44
C THR A 41 -30.77 5.62 -1.82
N VAL A 42 -31.13 5.82 -0.55
CA VAL A 42 -30.83 7.08 0.17
C VAL A 42 -29.32 7.34 0.23
N ASN A 43 -28.53 6.31 0.56
CA ASN A 43 -27.07 6.40 0.61
C ASN A 43 -26.47 6.68 -0.77
N GLN A 44 -27.00 6.06 -1.83
CA GLN A 44 -26.56 6.28 -3.20
C GLN A 44 -26.82 7.72 -3.65
N PHE A 45 -27.96 8.31 -3.29
CA PHE A 45 -28.29 9.69 -3.66
C PHE A 45 -27.45 10.71 -2.88
N PHE A 46 -27.40 10.59 -1.55
CA PHE A 46 -26.87 11.68 -0.71
C PHE A 46 -25.47 11.44 -0.16
N GLY A 47 -25.05 10.18 0.01
CA GLY A 47 -23.79 9.81 0.65
C GLY A 47 -22.55 10.51 0.07
N PRO A 48 -22.31 10.44 -1.26
CA PRO A 48 -21.14 11.07 -1.87
C PRO A 48 -21.07 12.59 -1.65
N ALA A 49 -22.21 13.28 -1.71
CA ALA A 49 -22.28 14.73 -1.56
C ALA A 49 -22.19 15.19 -0.09
N LEU A 50 -22.54 14.34 0.87
CA LEU A 50 -22.51 14.64 2.31
C LEU A 50 -21.24 14.16 3.02
N ALA A 51 -20.36 13.43 2.34
CA ALA A 51 -19.13 12.92 2.93
C ALA A 51 -18.30 14.04 3.60
N GLY A 52 -17.98 13.84 4.89
CA GLY A 52 -17.21 14.79 5.70
C GLY A 52 -18.01 15.95 6.32
N THR A 53 -19.31 16.08 6.04
CA THR A 53 -20.13 17.19 6.56
C THR A 53 -20.71 16.95 7.95
N GLY A 54 -20.68 15.71 8.44
CA GLY A 54 -21.37 15.27 9.65
C GLY A 54 -22.89 15.13 9.49
N ILE A 55 -23.48 15.44 8.33
CA ILE A 55 -24.91 15.29 8.07
C ILE A 55 -25.15 13.94 7.39
N ARG A 56 -26.19 13.21 7.82
CA ARG A 56 -26.66 12.00 7.14
C ARG A 56 -28.19 11.91 7.17
N TYR A 57 -28.77 11.20 6.21
CA TYR A 57 -30.19 10.91 6.16
C TYR A 57 -30.42 9.40 6.30
N GLN A 58 -31.38 9.03 7.13
CA GLN A 58 -31.73 7.64 7.38
C GLN A 58 -33.22 7.41 7.08
N ALA A 59 -33.54 6.39 6.30
CA ALA A 59 -34.91 6.00 6.01
C ALA A 59 -35.62 5.50 7.27
N LEU A 60 -36.91 5.83 7.42
CA LEU A 60 -37.76 5.26 8.46
C LEU A 60 -38.31 3.90 8.04
N GLY A 61 -37.48 2.86 8.14
CA GLY A 61 -37.88 1.49 7.86
C GLY A 61 -38.26 1.24 6.40
N ASP A 62 -39.29 0.44 6.18
CA ASP A 62 -39.79 -0.01 4.87
C ASP A 62 -40.95 0.85 4.33
N PHE A 63 -41.24 1.99 4.95
CA PHE A 63 -42.38 2.82 4.58
C PHE A 63 -42.10 3.67 3.35
N VAL A 64 -42.99 3.54 2.36
CA VAL A 64 -43.02 4.36 1.14
C VAL A 64 -44.45 4.85 0.95
N MET A 65 -44.63 6.09 0.49
CA MET A 65 -45.95 6.63 0.19
C MET A 65 -46.05 6.99 -1.29
N LEU A 66 -47.00 6.40 -2.01
CA LEU A 66 -47.34 6.83 -3.36
C LEU A 66 -48.31 8.01 -3.28
N ALA A 67 -47.80 9.19 -3.62
CA ALA A 67 -48.54 10.45 -3.64
C ALA A 67 -48.98 10.76 -5.07
N LEU A 68 -50.28 10.97 -5.28
CA LEU A 68 -50.86 11.38 -6.56
C LEU A 68 -51.45 12.78 -6.41
N ALA A 69 -50.70 13.82 -6.76
CA ALA A 69 -51.16 15.20 -6.68
C ALA A 69 -51.69 15.71 -8.02
N PHE A 70 -52.80 16.43 -7.97
CA PHE A 70 -53.41 17.16 -9.08
C PHE A 70 -53.53 18.63 -8.69
N CYS A 71 -52.67 19.47 -9.25
CA CYS A 71 -52.64 20.90 -9.03
C CYS A 71 -53.37 21.63 -10.16
N GLU A 72 -54.41 22.38 -9.82
CA GLU A 72 -55.18 23.17 -10.78
C GLU A 72 -54.39 24.37 -11.30
N LYS A 73 -53.54 24.96 -10.47
CA LYS A 73 -52.78 26.17 -10.83
C LYS A 73 -51.44 26.26 -10.12
N ALA A 74 -50.37 26.01 -10.86
CA ALA A 74 -48.99 26.28 -10.49
C ALA A 74 -48.50 27.59 -11.14
N THR A 75 -47.92 28.49 -10.36
CA THR A 75 -47.39 29.79 -10.83
C THR A 75 -46.19 30.25 -10.00
N SER A 76 -45.26 30.97 -10.61
CA SER A 76 -44.23 31.69 -9.87
C SER A 76 -44.83 32.82 -9.02
N THR A 77 -44.18 33.12 -7.90
CA THR A 77 -44.46 34.27 -7.04
C THR A 77 -43.56 35.47 -7.32
N ASP A 78 -42.50 35.32 -8.15
CA ASP A 78 -41.69 36.45 -8.60
C ASP A 78 -42.57 37.42 -9.43
N PRO A 79 -42.50 38.75 -9.18
CA PRO A 79 -43.38 39.71 -9.85
C PRO A 79 -43.32 39.68 -11.38
N LYS A 80 -42.13 39.46 -11.97
CA LYS A 80 -41.96 39.43 -13.43
C LYS A 80 -42.33 38.07 -14.00
N ALA A 81 -41.87 37.00 -13.37
CA ALA A 81 -42.19 35.63 -13.81
C ALA A 81 -43.71 35.39 -13.79
N ARG A 82 -44.42 35.95 -12.82
CA ARG A 82 -45.88 35.83 -12.68
C ARG A 82 -46.65 36.45 -13.85
N GLU A 83 -46.05 37.38 -14.62
CA GLU A 83 -46.65 37.94 -15.83
C GLU A 83 -46.69 36.93 -16.99
N THR A 84 -45.88 35.86 -16.93
CA THR A 84 -45.82 34.84 -18.00
C THR A 84 -47.01 33.88 -18.00
N GLY A 85 -47.67 33.67 -16.84
CA GLY A 85 -48.88 32.86 -16.73
C GLY A 85 -48.81 31.79 -15.64
N TRP A 86 -49.62 30.75 -15.81
CA TRP A 86 -49.76 29.61 -14.90
C TRP A 86 -49.99 28.31 -15.67
N MET A 87 -49.80 27.17 -15.02
CA MET A 87 -50.03 25.83 -15.59
C MET A 87 -50.85 24.94 -14.66
N THR A 88 -51.49 23.92 -15.22
CA THR A 88 -51.94 22.76 -14.44
C THR A 88 -50.76 21.81 -14.28
N GLU A 89 -50.67 21.12 -13.14
CA GLU A 89 -49.56 20.21 -12.88
C GLU A 89 -50.07 18.96 -12.18
N ASN A 90 -49.80 17.79 -12.75
CA ASN A 90 -49.87 16.54 -12.02
C ASN A 90 -48.48 16.22 -11.49
N ASP A 91 -48.39 15.85 -10.22
CA ASP A 91 -47.15 15.54 -9.52
C ASP A 91 -47.37 14.20 -8.79
N TRP A 92 -46.98 13.10 -9.44
CA TRP A 92 -47.13 11.75 -8.88
C TRP A 92 -45.75 11.22 -8.51
N ALA A 93 -45.55 10.86 -7.24
CA ALA A 93 -44.23 10.47 -6.73
C ALA A 93 -44.30 9.41 -5.63
N PHE A 94 -43.18 8.70 -5.48
CA PHE A 94 -42.92 7.90 -4.28
C PHE A 94 -42.20 8.78 -3.25
N TRP A 95 -42.84 8.97 -2.11
CA TRP A 95 -42.37 9.78 -0.99
C TRP A 95 -41.81 8.86 0.10
N VAL A 96 -40.56 9.08 0.48
CA VAL A 96 -39.85 8.33 1.51
C VAL A 96 -39.55 9.27 2.67
N PRO A 97 -40.06 9.00 3.89
CA PRO A 97 -39.72 9.79 5.05
C PRO A 97 -38.34 9.40 5.58
N LEU A 98 -37.49 10.41 5.78
CA LEU A 98 -36.15 10.26 6.29
C LEU A 98 -36.00 11.00 7.63
N LEU A 99 -35.19 10.46 8.52
CA LEU A 99 -34.66 11.15 9.69
C LEU A 99 -33.31 11.79 9.33
N ARG A 100 -33.21 13.10 9.50
CA ARG A 100 -31.97 13.85 9.31
C ARG A 100 -31.15 13.85 10.60
N TYR A 101 -29.87 13.53 10.49
CA TYR A 101 -28.89 13.58 11.57
C TYR A 101 -27.88 14.71 11.37
N ASN A 102 -27.35 15.20 12.48
CA ASN A 102 -26.21 16.11 12.55
C ASN A 102 -25.21 15.58 13.59
N GLY A 103 -24.08 15.05 13.12
CA GLY A 103 -23.26 14.11 13.86
C GLY A 103 -24.10 12.86 14.22
N ASP A 104 -24.03 12.46 15.48
CA ASP A 104 -24.81 11.33 16.00
C ASP A 104 -26.21 11.72 16.46
N LYS A 105 -26.59 13.00 16.40
CA LYS A 105 -27.86 13.50 16.94
C LYS A 105 -28.97 13.55 15.87
N PRO A 106 -30.13 12.93 16.08
CA PRO A 106 -31.29 13.10 15.22
C PRO A 106 -31.88 14.52 15.37
N GLU A 107 -32.26 15.17 14.27
CA GLU A 107 -32.71 16.57 14.27
C GLU A 107 -34.18 16.72 13.88
N ARG A 108 -34.59 16.21 12.71
CA ARG A 108 -35.98 16.32 12.20
C ARG A 108 -36.29 15.31 11.09
N LEU A 109 -37.58 15.15 10.80
CA LEU A 109 -38.04 14.43 9.62
C LEU A 109 -37.91 15.30 8.36
N VAL A 110 -37.62 14.66 7.23
CA VAL A 110 -37.61 15.26 5.89
C VAL A 110 -38.16 14.26 4.87
N TRP A 111 -38.70 14.75 3.76
CA TRP A 111 -39.22 13.91 2.68
C TRP A 111 -38.24 13.83 1.52
N PHE A 112 -38.07 12.62 0.98
CA PHE A 112 -37.28 12.34 -0.20
C PHE A 112 -38.16 11.71 -1.29
N MET A 113 -37.99 12.18 -2.53
CA MET A 113 -38.75 11.72 -3.69
C MET A 113 -37.82 11.19 -4.78
N PRO A 114 -37.42 9.90 -4.72
CA PRO A 114 -36.49 9.31 -5.70
C PRO A 114 -37.10 9.19 -7.10
N PHE A 115 -38.43 9.08 -7.21
CA PHE A 115 -39.15 8.98 -8.47
C PHE A 115 -40.33 9.94 -8.46
N LEU A 116 -40.39 10.82 -9.46
CA LEU A 116 -41.40 11.86 -9.59
C LEU A 116 -41.77 12.09 -11.05
N PHE A 117 -43.06 12.08 -11.34
CA PHE A 117 -43.64 12.18 -12.68
C PHE A 117 -44.50 13.43 -12.80
N VAL A 118 -44.36 14.15 -13.93
CA VAL A 118 -45.11 15.39 -14.22
C VAL A 118 -45.61 15.45 -15.67
N ASN A 119 -46.70 16.17 -15.89
CA ASN A 119 -47.38 16.27 -17.19
C ASN A 119 -46.95 17.49 -18.04
N SER A 120 -46.01 18.30 -17.57
CA SER A 120 -45.65 19.56 -18.21
C SER A 120 -44.13 19.74 -18.28
N PRO A 121 -43.58 20.20 -19.42
CA PRO A 121 -42.15 20.53 -19.52
C PRO A 121 -41.74 21.71 -18.64
N PHE A 122 -42.64 22.65 -18.38
CA PHE A 122 -42.40 23.78 -17.46
C PHE A 122 -42.24 23.29 -16.02
N ALA A 123 -43.14 22.40 -15.57
CA ALA A 123 -43.06 21.78 -14.25
C ALA A 123 -41.75 21.00 -14.06
N MET A 124 -41.28 20.34 -15.11
CA MET A 124 -40.00 19.65 -15.12
C MET A 124 -38.83 20.63 -14.94
N ALA A 125 -38.73 21.66 -15.79
CA ALA A 125 -37.64 22.65 -15.73
C ALA A 125 -37.61 23.38 -14.37
N CYS A 126 -38.74 23.96 -13.96
CA CYS A 126 -38.91 24.66 -12.68
C CYS A 126 -38.67 23.79 -11.44
N GLY A 127 -38.76 22.46 -11.54
CA GLY A 127 -38.43 21.55 -10.44
C GLY A 127 -36.97 21.09 -10.45
N ARG A 128 -36.47 20.68 -11.60
CA ARG A 128 -35.12 20.09 -11.76
C ARG A 128 -34.03 21.13 -11.56
N GLU A 129 -34.16 22.29 -12.20
CA GLU A 129 -33.07 23.26 -12.31
C GLU A 129 -32.82 24.06 -11.02
N PRO A 130 -33.82 24.68 -10.38
CA PRO A 130 -33.58 25.44 -9.16
C PRO A 130 -33.35 24.53 -7.94
N TYR A 131 -34.10 23.42 -7.83
CA TYR A 131 -34.15 22.61 -6.61
C TYR A 131 -33.49 21.23 -6.69
N GLY A 132 -33.53 20.56 -7.83
CA GLY A 132 -33.01 19.18 -7.99
C GLY A 132 -34.06 18.07 -7.87
N PHE A 133 -35.36 18.37 -8.05
CA PHE A 133 -36.39 17.33 -8.15
C PHE A 133 -36.11 16.38 -9.31
N GLN A 134 -36.25 15.06 -9.14
CA GLN A 134 -36.05 14.09 -10.22
C GLN A 134 -37.30 13.91 -11.10
N LYS A 135 -37.82 15.03 -11.64
CA LYS A 135 -39.01 15.04 -12.47
C LYS A 135 -38.79 14.34 -13.82
N THR A 136 -39.75 13.49 -14.20
CA THR A 136 -39.85 12.76 -15.47
C THR A 136 -41.15 13.16 -16.18
N MET A 137 -41.09 13.37 -17.50
CA MET A 137 -42.30 13.68 -18.29
C MET A 137 -43.15 12.42 -18.44
N ALA A 138 -44.44 12.52 -18.15
CA ALA A 138 -45.36 11.40 -18.23
C ALA A 138 -46.76 11.83 -18.71
N GLN A 139 -47.53 10.87 -19.22
CA GLN A 139 -48.97 11.02 -19.46
C GLN A 139 -49.75 10.37 -18.31
N PHE A 140 -50.89 10.96 -17.99
CA PHE A 140 -51.70 10.57 -16.84
C PHE A 140 -53.13 10.30 -17.26
N SER A 141 -53.72 9.26 -16.68
CA SER A 141 -55.15 9.00 -16.73
C SER A 141 -55.67 8.75 -15.32
N PRO A 142 -56.61 9.54 -14.79
CA PRO A 142 -57.14 10.78 -15.36
C PRO A 142 -56.10 11.93 -15.32
N THR A 143 -56.33 12.98 -16.12
CA THR A 143 -55.49 14.19 -16.13
C THR A 143 -55.86 15.22 -15.06
N THR A 144 -57.05 15.11 -14.47
CA THR A 144 -57.54 15.96 -13.38
C THR A 144 -58.05 15.11 -12.23
N ALA A 145 -58.11 15.67 -11.02
CA ALA A 145 -58.59 14.95 -9.84
C ALA A 145 -60.00 14.36 -10.07
N PRO A 146 -60.18 13.04 -9.98
CA PRO A 146 -61.50 12.43 -10.13
C PRO A 146 -62.36 12.66 -8.89
N ALA A 147 -63.65 12.96 -9.08
CA ALA A 147 -64.60 13.05 -7.98
C ALA A 147 -64.75 11.71 -7.22
N ASP A 148 -64.59 10.59 -7.93
CA ASP A 148 -64.55 9.25 -7.36
C ASP A 148 -63.28 8.50 -7.83
N PRO A 149 -62.24 8.36 -6.99
CA PRO A 149 -60.98 7.76 -7.39
C PRO A 149 -61.14 6.25 -7.59
N THR A 150 -60.95 5.76 -8.82
CA THR A 150 -61.20 4.37 -9.21
C THR A 150 -60.02 3.77 -9.96
N ASP A 151 -59.62 4.40 -11.06
CA ASP A 151 -58.49 3.96 -11.88
C ASP A 151 -57.48 5.10 -12.03
N PHE A 152 -56.20 4.79 -11.87
CA PHE A 152 -55.10 5.70 -12.17
C PHE A 152 -54.09 4.99 -13.06
N GLU A 153 -53.52 5.70 -14.03
CA GLU A 153 -52.50 5.17 -14.93
C GLU A 153 -51.49 6.27 -15.24
N VAL A 154 -50.20 5.91 -15.26
CA VAL A 154 -49.13 6.79 -15.70
C VAL A 154 -48.24 6.07 -16.72
N THR A 155 -48.02 6.71 -17.87
CA THR A 155 -47.10 6.24 -18.91
C THR A 155 -45.96 7.22 -19.11
N ALA A 156 -44.76 6.73 -19.38
CA ALA A 156 -43.61 7.58 -19.70
C ALA A 156 -42.65 6.85 -20.65
N TRP A 157 -41.78 7.61 -21.31
CA TRP A 157 -40.70 7.02 -22.10
C TRP A 157 -39.72 6.27 -21.19
N ALA A 158 -39.52 4.98 -21.46
CA ALA A 158 -38.72 4.09 -20.64
C ALA A 158 -38.06 2.99 -21.47
N PHE A 159 -36.97 2.45 -20.93
CA PHE A 159 -36.39 1.19 -21.36
C PHE A 159 -36.93 0.06 -20.48
N LYS A 160 -37.43 -1.00 -21.13
CA LYS A 160 -37.76 -2.25 -20.42
C LYS A 160 -36.50 -2.91 -19.87
N GLN A 161 -35.43 -2.92 -20.67
CA GLN A 161 -34.09 -3.39 -20.33
C GLN A 161 -33.06 -2.49 -21.01
N PHE A 162 -31.90 -2.25 -20.39
CA PHE A 162 -30.81 -1.51 -21.03
C PHE A 162 -30.01 -2.44 -21.96
N GLY A 163 -29.58 -1.95 -23.12
CA GLY A 163 -28.77 -2.69 -24.08
C GLY A 163 -28.58 -1.91 -25.37
N VAL A 164 -27.54 -2.25 -26.15
CA VAL A 164 -27.15 -1.50 -27.36
C VAL A 164 -28.23 -1.49 -28.46
N GLU A 165 -29.05 -2.54 -28.53
CA GLU A 165 -30.15 -2.69 -29.51
C GLU A 165 -31.54 -2.36 -28.93
N GLN A 166 -31.62 -1.71 -27.76
CA GLN A 166 -32.91 -1.43 -27.11
C GLN A 166 -33.37 -0.01 -27.43
N GLU A 167 -34.65 0.15 -27.75
CA GLU A 167 -35.28 1.44 -28.00
C GLU A 167 -36.04 1.91 -26.74
N ALA A 168 -35.89 3.19 -26.39
CA ALA A 168 -36.79 3.82 -25.42
C ALA A 168 -38.14 4.01 -26.10
N VAL A 169 -39.22 3.55 -25.48
CA VAL A 169 -40.58 3.77 -25.99
C VAL A 169 -41.49 4.15 -24.83
N GLU A 170 -42.69 4.64 -25.13
CA GLU A 170 -43.70 4.89 -24.10
C GLU A 170 -44.14 3.57 -23.45
N GLN A 171 -43.98 3.47 -22.14
CA GLN A 171 -44.31 2.30 -21.32
C GLN A 171 -45.27 2.70 -20.20
N LEU A 172 -46.12 1.76 -19.80
CA LEU A 172 -46.83 1.84 -18.52
C LEU A 172 -45.81 1.87 -17.39
N ILE A 173 -45.84 2.89 -16.54
CA ILE A 173 -44.96 3.00 -15.36
C ILE A 173 -45.63 2.36 -14.16
N PHE A 174 -46.91 2.67 -13.92
CA PHE A 174 -47.77 1.91 -13.03
C PHE A 174 -49.25 2.22 -13.31
N SER A 175 -50.13 1.33 -12.87
CA SER A 175 -51.58 1.59 -12.81
C SER A 175 -52.15 1.18 -11.46
N LEU A 176 -53.21 1.86 -11.01
CA LEU A 176 -53.95 1.55 -9.81
C LEU A 176 -55.39 1.21 -10.15
N LYS A 177 -55.94 0.17 -9.52
CA LYS A 177 -57.36 -0.16 -9.58
C LYS A 177 -57.97 -0.25 -8.18
N ALA A 178 -59.05 0.49 -7.94
CA ALA A 178 -59.70 0.52 -6.64
C ALA A 178 -60.60 -0.71 -6.42
N THR A 179 -60.66 -1.14 -5.16
CA THR A 179 -61.60 -2.15 -4.65
C THR A 179 -62.25 -1.63 -3.37
N PRO A 180 -63.50 -2.03 -3.05
CA PRO A 180 -64.17 -1.61 -1.81
C PRO A 180 -63.36 -2.02 -0.57
N ASN A 181 -63.17 -1.09 0.38
CA ASN A 181 -62.42 -1.36 1.60
C ASN A 181 -63.30 -2.07 2.66
N PRO A 182 -62.94 -3.29 3.13
CA PRO A 182 -63.71 -4.01 4.14
C PRO A 182 -63.44 -3.56 5.60
N VAL A 183 -62.51 -2.64 5.85
CA VAL A 183 -62.08 -2.24 7.21
C VAL A 183 -62.34 -0.75 7.49
N SER A 184 -62.67 -0.46 8.76
CA SER A 184 -62.93 0.87 9.32
C SER A 184 -61.76 1.87 9.13
N LYS A 185 -62.12 3.15 8.99
CA LYS A 185 -61.27 4.30 8.64
C LYS A 185 -60.13 4.52 9.65
N ILE A 186 -58.97 4.99 9.15
CA ILE A 186 -57.79 5.47 9.92
C ILE A 186 -57.04 4.41 10.74
N GLU A 187 -57.71 3.39 11.29
CA GLU A 187 -57.09 2.36 12.14
C GLU A 187 -56.01 1.52 11.43
N ALA A 188 -56.21 1.19 10.15
CA ALA A 188 -55.22 0.44 9.36
C ALA A 188 -53.96 1.27 9.01
N LEU A 189 -54.12 2.57 8.76
CA LEU A 189 -52.97 3.46 8.59
C LEU A 189 -52.17 3.59 9.90
N LEU A 190 -52.89 3.65 11.04
CA LEU A 190 -52.26 3.70 12.36
C LEU A 190 -51.49 2.41 12.69
N SER A 191 -51.96 1.23 12.25
CA SER A 191 -51.21 -0.01 12.45
C SER A 191 -49.91 -0.05 11.64
N ASP A 192 -49.90 0.47 10.41
CA ASP A 192 -48.69 0.54 9.59
C ASP A 192 -47.67 1.52 10.20
N LEU A 193 -48.14 2.68 10.68
CA LEU A 193 -47.30 3.63 11.42
C LEU A 193 -46.82 3.11 12.77
N GLN A 194 -47.56 2.18 13.39
CA GLN A 194 -47.16 1.54 14.64
C GLN A 194 -45.98 0.58 14.43
N ALA A 195 -45.87 -0.06 13.26
CA ALA A 195 -44.70 -0.83 12.87
C ALA A 195 -43.48 0.07 12.61
N MET A 196 -43.66 1.28 12.10
CA MET A 196 -42.56 2.25 11.96
C MET A 196 -42.07 2.80 13.30
N ALA A 197 -42.99 2.96 14.26
CA ALA A 197 -42.68 3.50 15.57
C ALA A 197 -41.82 2.57 16.43
N SER A 198 -41.61 1.28 16.07
CA SER A 198 -40.79 0.34 16.85
C SER A 198 -39.28 0.67 16.84
N ASP A 199 -38.82 1.59 15.99
CA ASP A 199 -37.51 2.26 16.12
C ASP A 199 -37.53 3.33 17.24
N LEU A 200 -38.08 2.97 18.41
CA LEU A 200 -38.50 3.86 19.50
C LEU A 200 -37.36 4.72 20.08
N ILE A 201 -36.11 4.26 20.02
CA ILE A 201 -34.98 4.96 20.67
C ILE A 201 -34.70 6.29 19.96
N ASN A 202 -34.55 6.29 18.63
CA ASN A 202 -34.16 7.47 17.86
C ASN A 202 -35.31 8.47 17.68
N LEU A 203 -36.54 7.99 17.53
CA LEU A 203 -37.74 8.84 17.40
C LEU A 203 -38.12 9.50 18.73
N GLY A 204 -37.88 8.81 19.86
CA GLY A 204 -38.09 9.36 21.20
C GLY A 204 -37.23 10.60 21.50
N GLU A 205 -35.99 10.64 20.99
CA GLU A 205 -35.07 11.78 21.20
C GLU A 205 -35.55 13.10 20.58
N ILE A 206 -36.36 13.03 19.50
CA ILE A 206 -37.00 14.19 18.88
C ILE A 206 -38.45 14.40 19.32
N GLY A 207 -38.89 13.69 20.38
CA GLY A 207 -40.20 13.87 21.01
C GLY A 207 -41.35 13.08 20.38
N ILE A 208 -41.07 12.12 19.50
CA ILE A 208 -42.09 11.26 18.86
C ILE A 208 -42.21 9.96 19.66
N LEU A 209 -43.25 9.88 20.49
CA LEU A 209 -43.43 8.81 21.49
C LEU A 209 -44.45 7.74 21.10
N GLY A 210 -45.03 7.81 19.90
CA GLY A 210 -45.99 6.80 19.44
C GLY A 210 -46.58 7.06 18.05
N PRO A 211 -47.44 6.15 17.55
CA PRO A 211 -47.93 6.17 16.16
C PRO A 211 -48.75 7.42 15.84
N TRP A 212 -49.49 7.94 16.82
CA TRP A 212 -50.26 9.19 16.67
C TRP A 212 -49.36 10.42 16.59
N GLU A 213 -48.27 10.46 17.36
CA GLU A 213 -47.29 11.56 17.29
C GLU A 213 -46.41 11.44 16.03
N LEU A 214 -46.14 10.22 15.54
CA LEU A 214 -45.47 9.99 14.26
C LEU A 214 -46.38 10.38 13.09
N LEU A 215 -47.65 9.98 13.11
CA LEU A 215 -48.66 10.44 12.14
C LEU A 215 -48.75 11.96 12.18
N LYS A 216 -48.84 12.57 13.36
CA LYS A 216 -48.76 14.03 13.54
C LYS A 216 -47.39 14.62 13.24
N ALA A 217 -46.30 13.89 13.08
CA ALA A 217 -45.02 14.47 12.68
C ALA A 217 -44.88 14.42 11.16
N LEU A 218 -45.31 13.31 10.54
CA LEU A 218 -45.44 13.14 9.10
C LEU A 218 -46.52 14.07 8.50
N LEU A 219 -47.59 14.33 9.25
CA LEU A 219 -48.70 15.24 8.92
C LEU A 219 -48.64 16.59 9.67
N GLY A 220 -47.74 16.76 10.65
CA GLY A 220 -47.74 17.91 11.60
C GLY A 220 -47.49 19.26 11.01
N ASP A 221 -46.97 19.26 9.80
CA ASP A 221 -46.79 20.45 9.00
C ASP A 221 -48.09 20.91 8.32
N LEU A 222 -49.19 20.17 8.46
CA LEU A 222 -50.55 20.67 8.20
C LEU A 222 -50.99 21.73 9.23
N VAL A 223 -50.33 21.80 10.40
CA VAL A 223 -50.62 22.79 11.46
C VAL A 223 -49.51 23.84 11.60
N LYS A 224 -48.23 23.48 11.39
CA LYS A 224 -47.08 24.43 11.37
C LYS A 224 -46.81 25.04 9.99
N GLY A 225 -47.32 24.42 8.94
CA GLY A 225 -47.32 24.93 7.57
C GLY A 225 -46.11 24.59 6.72
N GLN A 226 -45.09 23.79 7.09
CA GLN A 226 -43.91 23.57 6.22
C GLN A 226 -43.44 22.12 6.13
N ILE A 227 -43.61 21.46 4.98
CA ILE A 227 -43.12 20.09 4.74
C ILE A 227 -41.68 20.17 4.20
N PRO A 228 -40.64 19.78 4.95
CA PRO A 228 -39.26 19.84 4.47
C PRO A 228 -38.97 18.72 3.47
N ILE A 229 -38.42 19.07 2.29
CA ILE A 229 -38.05 18.14 1.24
C ILE A 229 -36.55 18.19 1.03
N VAL A 230 -35.89 17.04 0.88
CA VAL A 230 -34.46 16.93 0.53
C VAL A 230 -34.27 16.40 -0.89
N LEU A 231 -33.35 17.04 -1.62
CA LEU A 231 -33.12 16.85 -3.06
C LEU A 231 -31.63 16.82 -3.37
N LEU A 232 -31.26 16.14 -4.46
CA LEU A 232 -29.91 16.16 -5.02
C LEU A 232 -29.92 16.94 -6.34
N LYS A 233 -29.38 18.16 -6.30
CA LYS A 233 -29.21 19.02 -7.47
C LYS A 233 -27.85 18.76 -8.09
N GLN A 234 -27.81 18.19 -9.29
CA GLN A 234 -26.56 17.98 -10.01
C GLN A 234 -26.71 18.06 -11.53
N PHE A 235 -25.64 18.49 -12.20
CA PHE A 235 -25.55 18.58 -13.65
C PHE A 235 -24.26 17.93 -14.13
N ARG A 236 -24.33 17.18 -15.24
CA ARG A 236 -23.18 16.48 -15.82
C ARG A 236 -22.21 17.51 -16.42
N ASP A 237 -20.92 17.29 -16.21
CA ASP A 237 -19.89 18.13 -16.84
C ASP A 237 -19.77 17.86 -18.34
N ALA A 238 -19.57 18.92 -19.12
CA ALA A 238 -19.50 18.84 -20.58
C ALA A 238 -18.13 18.34 -21.10
N VAL A 239 -17.06 18.46 -20.30
CA VAL A 239 -15.69 18.07 -20.66
C VAL A 239 -15.37 16.68 -20.13
N SER A 240 -15.77 16.40 -18.88
CA SER A 240 -15.59 15.15 -18.16
C SER A 240 -16.94 14.47 -17.99
N PRO A 241 -17.40 13.64 -18.95
CA PRO A 241 -18.78 13.14 -18.97
C PRO A 241 -19.14 12.23 -17.79
N LYS A 242 -18.17 11.75 -17.01
CA LYS A 242 -18.39 11.01 -15.76
C LYS A 242 -18.51 11.91 -14.51
N ALA A 243 -18.12 13.18 -14.60
CA ALA A 243 -18.16 14.14 -13.51
C ALA A 243 -19.44 15.01 -13.53
N ALA A 244 -19.67 15.73 -12.43
CA ALA A 244 -20.70 16.75 -12.34
C ALA A 244 -20.05 18.15 -12.31
N CYS A 245 -20.55 19.08 -13.13
CA CYS A 245 -20.11 20.49 -13.09
C CYS A 245 -20.74 21.27 -11.93
N TYR A 246 -21.76 20.67 -11.29
CA TYR A 246 -22.40 21.16 -10.08
C TYR A 246 -23.00 19.97 -9.34
N GLN A 247 -22.82 19.91 -8.02
CA GLN A 247 -23.46 18.89 -7.17
C GLN A 247 -23.70 19.44 -5.76
N ALA A 248 -24.96 19.45 -5.34
CA ALA A 248 -25.37 19.90 -4.02
C ALA A 248 -26.58 19.13 -3.49
N VAL A 249 -26.61 18.91 -2.17
CA VAL A 249 -27.82 18.52 -1.45
C VAL A 249 -28.58 19.80 -1.10
N VAL A 250 -29.84 19.88 -1.52
CA VAL A 250 -30.72 21.03 -1.34
C VAL A 250 -31.93 20.61 -0.51
N GLU A 251 -32.27 21.38 0.51
CA GLU A 251 -33.55 21.26 1.21
C GLU A 251 -34.47 22.40 0.82
N ALA A 252 -35.68 22.10 0.34
CA ALA A 252 -36.68 23.09 -0.06
C ALA A 252 -38.01 22.79 0.67
N PRO A 253 -38.49 23.65 1.58
CA PRO A 253 -39.73 23.39 2.27
C PRO A 253 -40.94 23.69 1.38
N ALA A 254 -41.96 22.82 1.44
CA ALA A 254 -43.28 23.08 0.90
C ALA A 254 -44.16 23.73 1.97
N GLN A 255 -44.37 25.04 1.87
CA GLN A 255 -45.19 25.82 2.78
C GLN A 255 -46.68 25.68 2.43
N ILE A 256 -47.48 25.08 3.31
CA ILE A 256 -48.94 25.04 3.19
C ILE A 256 -49.49 26.46 3.41
N LEU A 257 -50.23 26.94 2.41
CA LEU A 257 -50.87 28.26 2.40
C LEU A 257 -52.30 28.18 2.93
N ASP A 258 -53.05 27.16 2.50
CA ASP A 258 -54.43 26.92 2.91
C ASP A 258 -54.74 25.42 2.89
N LEU A 259 -55.23 24.87 4.00
CA LEU A 259 -55.64 23.47 4.10
C LEU A 259 -57.16 23.37 4.09
N LYS A 260 -57.72 22.90 2.98
CA LYS A 260 -59.17 22.90 2.74
C LYS A 260 -59.84 21.65 3.30
N SER A 261 -59.26 20.47 3.13
CA SER A 261 -59.77 19.23 3.73
C SER A 261 -58.72 18.13 3.84
N VAL A 262 -58.89 17.26 4.85
CA VAL A 262 -58.17 15.97 4.99
C VAL A 262 -59.21 14.90 5.29
N GLY A 263 -59.22 13.82 4.52
CA GLY A 263 -60.15 12.70 4.70
C GLY A 263 -59.51 11.35 4.37
N GLY A 264 -59.97 10.28 5.00
CA GLY A 264 -59.56 8.92 4.62
C GLY A 264 -60.29 8.45 3.36
N LEU A 265 -59.60 7.68 2.53
CA LEU A 265 -60.20 7.02 1.36
C LEU A 265 -61.01 5.80 1.80
N ASP A 266 -62.19 5.62 1.19
CA ASP A 266 -63.09 4.49 1.42
C ASP A 266 -62.78 3.27 0.53
N LYS A 267 -61.62 3.29 -0.16
CA LYS A 267 -61.15 2.27 -1.09
C LYS A 267 -59.69 1.91 -0.82
N ILE A 268 -59.36 0.68 -1.18
CA ILE A 268 -57.98 0.16 -1.29
C ILE A 268 -57.65 -0.01 -2.77
N PHE A 269 -56.40 0.21 -3.14
CA PHE A 269 -55.97 0.15 -4.54
C PHE A 269 -55.08 -1.07 -4.77
N THR A 270 -55.13 -1.65 -5.95
CA THR A 270 -54.13 -2.61 -6.40
C THR A 270 -53.15 -1.87 -7.31
N LEU A 271 -51.91 -1.71 -6.85
CA LEU A 271 -50.79 -1.21 -7.63
C LEU A 271 -50.29 -2.30 -8.57
N HIS A 272 -50.38 -2.03 -9.87
CA HIS A 272 -49.74 -2.82 -10.91
C HIS A 272 -48.49 -2.10 -11.38
N ASN A 273 -47.33 -2.68 -11.10
CA ASN A 273 -46.03 -2.14 -11.46
C ASN A 273 -45.26 -3.11 -12.39
N PRO A 274 -45.04 -2.78 -13.67
CA PRO A 274 -44.19 -3.56 -14.56
C PRO A 274 -42.71 -3.42 -14.20
N ASN A 275 -41.92 -4.47 -14.47
CA ASN A 275 -40.47 -4.41 -14.29
C ASN A 275 -39.83 -3.63 -15.46
N LEU A 276 -39.31 -2.43 -15.19
CA LEU A 276 -38.66 -1.53 -16.15
C LEU A 276 -37.27 -1.12 -15.64
N ALA A 277 -36.25 -1.26 -16.49
CA ALA A 277 -34.89 -0.84 -16.15
C ALA A 277 -34.75 0.68 -15.90
N SER A 278 -35.55 1.51 -16.58
CA SER A 278 -35.55 2.96 -16.34
C SER A 278 -36.16 3.38 -14.99
N PHE A 279 -37.05 2.56 -14.42
CA PHE A 279 -37.78 2.87 -13.19
C PHE A 279 -37.83 1.62 -12.29
N PRO A 280 -36.68 1.21 -11.70
CA PRO A 280 -36.56 -0.07 -11.02
C PRO A 280 -37.08 -0.01 -9.57
N PHE A 281 -38.39 0.19 -9.38
CA PHE A 281 -38.99 0.37 -8.03
C PHE A 281 -38.72 -0.83 -7.10
N THR A 282 -38.65 -2.05 -7.65
CA THR A 282 -38.34 -3.25 -6.86
C THR A 282 -36.91 -3.26 -6.33
N ASP A 283 -35.95 -2.72 -7.06
CA ASP A 283 -34.55 -2.67 -6.64
C ASP A 283 -34.28 -1.44 -5.77
N ALA A 284 -34.88 -0.30 -6.11
CA ALA A 284 -34.67 0.96 -5.39
C ALA A 284 -35.47 1.06 -4.08
N LEU A 285 -36.72 0.60 -4.07
CA LEU A 285 -37.65 0.79 -2.95
C LEU A 285 -38.15 -0.53 -2.34
N GLY A 286 -37.88 -1.68 -2.97
CA GLY A 286 -38.44 -2.96 -2.54
C GLY A 286 -39.92 -3.16 -2.89
N VAL A 287 -40.51 -2.26 -3.68
CA VAL A 287 -41.92 -2.39 -4.09
C VAL A 287 -42.07 -3.57 -5.05
N PRO A 288 -42.88 -4.60 -4.74
CA PRO A 288 -43.00 -5.78 -5.58
C PRO A 288 -43.49 -5.44 -7.00
N SER A 289 -42.88 -6.08 -7.99
CA SER A 289 -43.41 -6.06 -9.37
C SER A 289 -44.71 -6.88 -9.45
N GLY A 290 -45.60 -6.50 -10.37
CA GLY A 290 -46.93 -7.11 -10.50
C GLY A 290 -48.00 -6.41 -9.67
N ALA A 291 -49.02 -7.15 -9.23
CA ALA A 291 -50.20 -6.64 -8.56
C ALA A 291 -50.05 -6.70 -7.02
N THR A 292 -50.05 -5.55 -6.36
CA THR A 292 -49.90 -5.43 -4.90
C THR A 292 -51.00 -4.55 -4.33
N PRO A 293 -51.74 -4.99 -3.30
CA PRO A 293 -52.69 -4.12 -2.61
C PRO A 293 -51.94 -3.02 -1.85
N ILE A 294 -52.41 -1.78 -1.96
CA ILE A 294 -51.86 -0.59 -1.32
C ILE A 294 -53.00 0.23 -0.67
N GLY A 295 -52.65 0.98 0.38
CA GLY A 295 -53.61 1.67 1.24
C GLY A 295 -54.12 0.84 2.43
N PRO A 296 -55.13 1.34 3.17
CA PRO A 296 -55.93 2.53 2.87
C PRO A 296 -55.14 3.84 2.97
N GLY A 297 -55.53 4.83 2.17
CA GLY A 297 -54.83 6.12 2.07
C GLY A 297 -55.65 7.33 2.50
N LEU A 298 -55.08 8.52 2.31
CA LEU A 298 -55.67 9.81 2.61
C LEU A 298 -55.92 10.63 1.34
N HIS A 299 -56.96 11.45 1.35
CA HIS A 299 -57.18 12.54 0.41
C HIS A 299 -56.99 13.86 1.14
N ILE A 300 -56.12 14.71 0.57
CA ILE A 300 -55.78 16.02 1.11
C ILE A 300 -56.07 17.05 0.02
N TYR A 301 -56.83 18.09 0.34
CA TYR A 301 -57.07 19.22 -0.55
C TYR A 301 -56.45 20.48 0.06
N MET A 302 -55.47 21.07 -0.63
CA MET A 302 -54.67 22.16 -0.09
C MET A 302 -54.08 23.06 -1.17
N ASP A 303 -53.73 24.27 -0.76
CA ASP A 303 -52.87 25.20 -1.50
C ASP A 303 -51.53 25.26 -0.77
N PHE A 304 -50.42 25.15 -1.49
CA PHE A 304 -49.08 25.21 -0.90
C PHE A 304 -48.10 25.92 -1.83
N ARG A 305 -46.94 26.28 -1.28
CA ARG A 305 -45.85 26.93 -1.99
C ARG A 305 -44.58 26.13 -1.83
N ILE A 306 -43.85 25.85 -2.90
CA ILE A 306 -42.46 25.42 -2.78
C ILE A 306 -41.62 26.68 -2.54
N GLU A 307 -41.08 26.81 -1.34
CA GLU A 307 -40.25 27.95 -0.92
C GLU A 307 -38.87 27.92 -1.57
N MET A 308 -38.04 28.93 -1.31
CA MET A 308 -36.64 28.94 -1.74
C MET A 308 -35.87 27.75 -1.15
N GLY A 309 -35.04 27.12 -1.97
CA GLY A 309 -34.18 26.02 -1.54
C GLY A 309 -32.97 26.52 -0.76
N LYS A 310 -32.53 25.74 0.23
CA LYS A 310 -31.30 25.95 0.98
C LYS A 310 -30.30 24.86 0.64
N ILE A 311 -29.11 25.26 0.20
CA ILE A 311 -27.98 24.33 0.03
C ILE A 311 -27.55 23.84 1.42
N ILE A 312 -27.60 22.53 1.62
CA ILE A 312 -27.16 21.84 2.85
C ILE A 312 -25.68 21.50 2.76
N ALA A 313 -25.27 20.96 1.62
CA ALA A 313 -23.88 20.67 1.29
C ALA A 313 -23.69 20.87 -0.21
N GLU A 314 -22.57 21.49 -0.59
CA GLU A 314 -22.17 21.68 -1.98
C GLU A 314 -20.75 21.14 -2.14
N LYS A 315 -20.55 20.24 -3.10
CA LYS A 315 -19.20 19.84 -3.49
C LYS A 315 -18.62 20.96 -4.34
N LYS A 316 -17.84 21.83 -3.71
CA LYS A 316 -17.03 22.81 -4.41
C LYS A 316 -15.81 22.10 -5.01
N GLN A 317 -15.46 22.47 -6.23
CA GLN A 317 -14.18 22.11 -6.80
C GLN A 317 -13.11 22.87 -6.01
N GLU A 318 -12.54 22.23 -4.98
CA GLU A 318 -11.36 22.74 -4.33
C GLU A 318 -10.20 22.66 -5.30
N ASN A 319 -9.36 23.71 -5.33
CA ASN A 319 -8.10 23.58 -6.04
C ASN A 319 -7.32 22.42 -5.41
N PRO A 320 -6.69 21.57 -6.22
CA PRO A 320 -5.89 20.47 -5.68
C PRO A 320 -4.84 21.03 -4.73
N LYS A 321 -4.65 20.35 -3.59
CA LYS A 321 -3.55 20.68 -2.68
C LYS A 321 -2.23 20.37 -3.37
N LYS A 322 -1.36 21.36 -3.46
CA LYS A 322 -0.04 21.20 -4.08
C LYS A 322 0.90 20.51 -3.10
N VAL A 323 1.62 19.51 -3.55
CA VAL A 323 2.56 18.75 -2.71
C VAL A 323 3.94 18.76 -3.35
N ALA A 324 4.91 19.35 -2.64
CA ALA A 324 6.32 19.28 -2.99
C ALA A 324 6.90 17.97 -2.47
N VAL A 325 7.27 17.07 -3.37
CA VAL A 325 7.86 15.77 -3.04
C VAL A 325 9.37 15.86 -3.23
N LEU A 326 10.14 15.68 -2.16
CA LEU A 326 11.58 15.83 -2.15
C LEU A 326 12.22 14.44 -2.19
N GLY A 327 12.90 14.11 -3.29
CA GLY A 327 13.52 12.81 -3.54
C GLY A 327 12.57 11.80 -4.20
N GLY A 328 13.06 11.14 -5.25
CA GLY A 328 12.39 10.08 -6.00
C GLY A 328 12.71 8.67 -5.50
N GLY A 329 12.84 8.49 -4.18
CA GLY A 329 13.06 7.18 -3.55
C GLY A 329 11.78 6.34 -3.46
N LEU A 330 11.94 5.03 -3.28
CA LEU A 330 10.82 4.07 -3.29
C LEU A 330 9.69 4.42 -2.30
N GLY A 331 10.03 4.90 -1.10
CA GLY A 331 9.03 5.30 -0.11
C GLY A 331 8.14 6.45 -0.61
N ALA A 332 8.74 7.50 -1.17
CA ALA A 332 7.99 8.62 -1.74
C ALA A 332 7.14 8.19 -2.95
N LEU A 333 7.73 7.43 -3.89
CA LEU A 333 6.99 6.96 -5.07
C LEU A 333 5.84 6.04 -4.70
N THR A 334 6.00 5.20 -3.68
CA THR A 334 4.94 4.36 -3.12
C THR A 334 3.82 5.19 -2.52
N THR A 335 4.15 6.24 -1.74
CA THR A 335 3.15 7.19 -1.23
C THR A 335 2.32 7.76 -2.38
N LEU A 336 2.97 8.22 -3.45
CA LEU A 336 2.26 8.78 -4.59
C LEU A 336 1.43 7.73 -5.34
N ALA A 337 2.01 6.56 -5.61
CA ALA A 337 1.36 5.50 -6.38
C ALA A 337 0.10 5.01 -5.68
N SER A 338 0.15 4.81 -4.37
CA SER A 338 -1.03 4.41 -3.57
C SER A 338 -2.11 5.50 -3.54
N ILE A 339 -1.74 6.79 -3.52
CA ILE A 339 -2.71 7.90 -3.57
C ILE A 339 -3.37 8.00 -4.96
N VAL A 340 -2.60 7.96 -6.06
CA VAL A 340 -3.16 8.19 -7.40
C VAL A 340 -3.93 6.98 -7.96
N THR A 341 -3.75 5.81 -7.34
CA THR A 341 -4.50 4.59 -7.63
C THR A 341 -5.66 4.35 -6.67
N ALA A 342 -5.76 5.12 -5.58
CA ALA A 342 -6.89 5.04 -4.64
C ALA A 342 -8.21 5.49 -5.31
N PRO A 343 -9.34 4.84 -4.98
CA PRO A 343 -10.67 5.26 -5.44
C PRO A 343 -11.00 6.72 -5.13
N GLU A 344 -10.44 7.25 -4.03
CA GLU A 344 -10.64 8.61 -3.54
C GLU A 344 -9.84 9.67 -4.31
N TRP A 345 -8.88 9.28 -5.17
CA TRP A 345 -7.91 10.18 -5.81
C TRP A 345 -8.53 11.49 -6.30
N ASN A 346 -9.56 11.40 -7.15
CA ASN A 346 -10.36 12.48 -7.75
C ASN A 346 -9.60 13.79 -8.07
N ASN A 347 -8.30 13.68 -8.39
CA ASN A 347 -7.36 14.79 -8.58
C ASN A 347 -7.39 15.83 -7.43
N GLN A 348 -7.51 15.39 -6.18
CA GLN A 348 -7.51 16.28 -4.99
C GLN A 348 -6.14 16.85 -4.64
N TYR A 349 -5.06 16.33 -5.25
CA TYR A 349 -3.69 16.78 -5.04
C TYR A 349 -2.96 17.02 -6.37
N GLU A 350 -1.96 17.89 -6.34
CA GLU A 350 -1.01 18.11 -7.43
C GLU A 350 0.40 17.81 -6.92
N PHE A 351 1.01 16.72 -7.40
CA PHE A 351 2.34 16.31 -6.95
C PHE A 351 3.43 16.80 -7.89
N THR A 352 4.51 17.35 -7.33
CA THR A 352 5.77 17.60 -8.05
C THR A 352 6.93 16.94 -7.32
N VAL A 353 7.58 15.98 -7.96
CA VAL A 353 8.79 15.31 -7.48
C VAL A 353 10.01 16.12 -7.89
N TYR A 354 10.80 16.53 -6.90
CA TYR A 354 12.08 17.21 -7.06
C TYR A 354 13.19 16.21 -6.78
N GLU A 355 13.96 15.87 -7.80
CA GLU A 355 15.04 14.89 -7.73
C GLU A 355 16.35 15.53 -8.19
N ARG A 356 17.45 15.25 -7.48
CA ARG A 356 18.77 15.80 -7.76
C ARG A 356 19.39 15.18 -9.01
N SER A 357 19.14 13.89 -9.24
CA SER A 357 19.73 13.12 -10.33
C SER A 357 18.99 13.30 -11.67
N TRP A 358 19.54 12.74 -12.75
CA TRP A 358 18.86 12.55 -14.04
C TRP A 358 17.93 11.33 -14.04
N ARG A 359 17.97 10.55 -12.97
CA ARG A 359 17.15 9.36 -12.74
C ARG A 359 16.61 9.32 -11.32
N ILE A 360 15.66 8.43 -11.05
CA ILE A 360 15.08 8.22 -9.71
C ILE A 360 15.56 6.91 -9.11
N GLY A 361 15.20 6.66 -7.85
CA GLY A 361 15.42 5.37 -7.16
C GLY A 361 16.57 5.32 -6.17
N GLY A 362 17.45 6.33 -6.14
CA GLY A 362 18.53 6.43 -5.15
C GLY A 362 19.42 5.19 -5.16
N LYS A 363 19.53 4.49 -4.03
CA LYS A 363 20.29 3.23 -3.93
C LYS A 363 19.75 2.09 -4.82
N GLY A 364 18.46 2.14 -5.20
CA GLY A 364 17.84 1.19 -6.12
C GLY A 364 18.02 1.55 -7.60
N ALA A 365 18.76 2.61 -7.93
CA ALA A 365 18.97 3.01 -9.30
C ALA A 365 19.87 2.01 -10.05
N SER A 366 19.58 1.82 -11.34
CA SER A 366 20.42 1.06 -12.27
C SER A 366 20.66 1.89 -13.52
N GLY A 367 21.59 1.47 -14.38
CA GLY A 367 21.90 2.16 -15.62
C GLY A 367 22.15 1.22 -16.80
N ARG A 368 21.87 1.69 -18.01
CA ARG A 368 22.25 1.07 -19.27
C ARG A 368 23.48 1.77 -19.84
N ASN A 369 24.60 1.06 -19.92
CA ASN A 369 25.85 1.63 -20.43
C ASN A 369 25.92 1.52 -21.96
N ALA A 370 25.56 2.60 -22.64
CA ALA A 370 25.59 2.68 -24.10
C ALA A 370 26.99 2.50 -24.72
N GLN A 371 28.08 2.72 -23.97
CA GLN A 371 29.45 2.52 -24.45
C GLN A 371 29.87 1.04 -24.38
N GLU A 372 29.20 0.25 -23.55
CA GLU A 372 29.51 -1.15 -23.28
C GLU A 372 28.29 -2.03 -23.59
N ASN A 373 27.78 -1.96 -24.83
CA ASN A 373 26.70 -2.81 -25.34
C ASN A 373 25.42 -2.82 -24.48
N GLN A 374 25.06 -1.68 -23.87
CA GLN A 374 23.91 -1.57 -22.96
C GLN A 374 23.98 -2.50 -21.75
N ALA A 375 25.20 -2.83 -21.31
CA ALA A 375 25.44 -3.55 -20.06
C ALA A 375 24.63 -2.91 -18.93
N ILE A 376 23.99 -3.75 -18.13
CA ILE A 376 23.21 -3.30 -16.97
C ILE A 376 24.20 -3.06 -15.84
N GLU A 377 24.26 -1.82 -15.37
CA GLU A 377 25.13 -1.41 -14.27
C GLU A 377 24.30 -1.12 -13.02
N GLU A 378 24.38 -2.03 -12.05
CA GLU A 378 23.59 -1.95 -10.82
C GLU A 378 24.29 -1.14 -9.72
N HIS A 379 23.52 -0.36 -8.95
CA HIS A 379 24.04 0.37 -7.80
C HIS A 379 23.99 -0.44 -6.48
N GLY A 380 23.29 -1.56 -6.47
CA GLY A 380 23.10 -2.44 -5.33
C GLY A 380 22.67 -3.84 -5.78
N LEU A 381 22.79 -4.83 -4.89
CA LEU A 381 22.22 -6.15 -5.18
C LEU A 381 20.70 -6.05 -5.06
N HIS A 382 19.97 -6.35 -6.14
CA HIS A 382 18.53 -6.14 -6.20
C HIS A 382 17.76 -7.45 -6.38
N ILE A 383 17.46 -8.08 -5.24
CA ILE A 383 16.66 -9.29 -5.13
C ILE A 383 15.52 -9.03 -4.15
N TRP A 384 14.30 -9.40 -4.51
CA TRP A 384 13.14 -9.28 -3.64
C TRP A 384 12.91 -10.59 -2.89
N LEU A 385 12.55 -10.49 -1.61
CA LEU A 385 12.22 -11.64 -0.79
C LEU A 385 10.75 -12.03 -1.02
N GLY A 386 10.44 -13.31 -1.06
CA GLY A 386 9.08 -13.80 -1.33
C GLY A 386 8.02 -13.37 -0.31
N PHE A 387 8.42 -12.81 0.84
CA PHE A 387 7.49 -12.25 1.82
C PHE A 387 7.14 -10.77 1.61
N TYR A 388 7.71 -10.11 0.59
CA TYR A 388 7.52 -8.67 0.28
C TYR A 388 6.13 -8.38 -0.31
N ASN A 389 5.09 -8.75 0.43
CA ASN A 389 3.70 -8.74 -0.02
C ASN A 389 3.24 -7.34 -0.40
N ASN A 390 3.59 -6.31 0.36
CA ASN A 390 3.18 -4.95 0.02
C ASN A 390 3.87 -4.47 -1.26
N ALA A 391 5.16 -4.78 -1.42
CA ALA A 391 5.92 -4.39 -2.61
C ALA A 391 5.39 -5.06 -3.88
N PHE A 392 5.17 -6.38 -3.84
CA PHE A 392 4.62 -7.13 -4.99
C PHE A 392 3.21 -6.71 -5.35
N HIS A 393 2.35 -6.47 -4.35
CA HIS A 393 0.99 -5.98 -4.59
C HIS A 393 0.99 -4.65 -5.34
N LEU A 394 1.79 -3.69 -4.87
CA LEU A 394 1.82 -2.35 -5.43
C LEU A 394 2.45 -2.32 -6.83
N ILE A 395 3.57 -3.04 -7.03
CA ILE A 395 4.24 -3.05 -8.34
C ILE A 395 3.39 -3.75 -9.40
N ASN A 396 2.61 -4.77 -9.03
CA ASN A 396 1.67 -5.42 -9.94
C ASN A 396 0.64 -4.41 -10.51
N GLY A 397 0.09 -3.54 -9.66
CA GLY A 397 -0.80 -2.46 -10.09
C GLY A 397 -0.11 -1.44 -11.02
N ALA A 398 1.15 -1.09 -10.73
CA ALA A 398 1.94 -0.21 -11.59
C ALA A 398 2.20 -0.82 -12.97
N TYR A 399 2.59 -2.10 -13.03
CA TYR A 399 2.81 -2.81 -14.28
C TYR A 399 1.59 -2.85 -15.18
N GLN A 400 0.41 -3.14 -14.63
CA GLN A 400 -0.82 -3.16 -15.42
C GLN A 400 -1.05 -1.81 -16.12
N ALA A 401 -0.91 -0.71 -15.36
CA ALA A 401 -1.09 0.63 -15.91
C ALA A 401 -0.02 1.00 -16.95
N THR A 402 1.24 0.66 -16.69
CA THR A 402 2.36 0.92 -17.63
C THR A 402 2.22 0.12 -18.92
N LEU A 403 1.85 -1.16 -18.83
CA LEU A 403 1.64 -2.01 -20.00
C LEU A 403 0.48 -1.49 -20.85
N ASP A 404 -0.63 -1.07 -20.24
CA ASP A 404 -1.75 -0.46 -20.96
C ASP A 404 -1.32 0.84 -21.65
N LEU A 405 -0.56 1.69 -20.97
CA LEU A 405 -0.05 2.97 -21.49
C LEU A 405 0.87 2.77 -22.71
N LEU A 406 1.75 1.77 -22.65
CA LEU A 406 2.70 1.45 -23.72
C LEU A 406 2.08 0.60 -24.85
N GLY A 407 0.79 0.26 -24.76
CA GLY A 407 0.09 -0.52 -25.80
C GLY A 407 0.33 -2.03 -25.74
N TYR A 408 0.75 -2.55 -24.58
CA TYR A 408 1.02 -3.97 -24.33
C TYR A 408 -0.04 -4.66 -23.45
N GLY A 409 -1.10 -3.96 -23.03
CA GLY A 409 -2.14 -4.47 -22.12
C GLY A 409 -2.81 -5.77 -22.56
N ASP A 410 -3.01 -5.96 -23.87
CA ASP A 410 -3.67 -7.14 -24.44
C ASP A 410 -2.77 -8.39 -24.50
N LEU A 411 -1.48 -8.28 -24.14
CA LEU A 411 -0.52 -9.39 -24.22
C LEU A 411 -0.58 -10.36 -23.03
N GLY A 412 -1.46 -10.09 -22.06
CA GLY A 412 -1.60 -10.88 -20.83
C GLY A 412 -0.28 -10.99 -20.06
N LEU A 413 0.49 -9.88 -20.04
CA LEU A 413 1.72 -9.75 -19.26
C LEU A 413 1.38 -9.28 -17.84
N THR A 414 2.16 -9.71 -16.88
CA THR A 414 2.05 -9.36 -15.46
C THR A 414 3.43 -9.02 -14.92
N TYR A 415 3.52 -8.57 -13.66
CA TYR A 415 4.82 -8.35 -13.02
C TYR A 415 5.71 -9.61 -13.11
N LYS A 416 5.16 -10.83 -13.04
CA LYS A 416 5.93 -12.08 -13.11
C LYS A 416 6.75 -12.25 -14.38
N ASP A 417 6.30 -11.65 -15.48
CA ASP A 417 7.04 -11.68 -16.74
C ASP A 417 8.33 -10.85 -16.67
N PHE A 418 8.49 -10.01 -15.64
CA PHE A 418 9.65 -9.13 -15.38
C PHE A 418 10.53 -9.62 -14.20
N PHE A 419 10.17 -10.72 -13.57
CA PHE A 419 10.95 -11.35 -12.50
C PHE A 419 11.26 -12.81 -12.86
N SER A 420 12.29 -13.38 -12.24
CA SER A 420 12.60 -14.80 -12.26
C SER A 420 12.90 -15.29 -10.85
N PRO A 421 12.30 -16.40 -10.40
CA PRO A 421 12.57 -16.91 -9.07
C PRO A 421 13.98 -17.51 -8.95
N THR A 422 14.49 -17.59 -7.72
CA THR A 422 15.62 -18.47 -7.36
C THR A 422 15.43 -19.02 -5.95
N ASP A 423 15.54 -20.33 -5.80
CA ASP A 423 15.39 -21.00 -4.50
C ASP A 423 16.70 -21.56 -3.97
N LEU A 424 17.80 -21.39 -4.72
CA LEU A 424 19.10 -21.94 -4.36
C LEU A 424 19.97 -20.89 -3.70
N VAL A 425 20.29 -21.11 -2.43
CA VAL A 425 21.36 -20.40 -1.72
C VAL A 425 22.53 -21.35 -1.51
N VAL A 426 23.73 -20.92 -1.89
CA VAL A 426 24.96 -21.68 -1.68
C VAL A 426 25.78 -20.99 -0.60
N PHE A 427 25.65 -21.49 0.63
CA PHE A 427 26.44 -21.02 1.75
C PHE A 427 27.87 -21.53 1.67
N GLN A 428 28.82 -20.72 2.11
CA GLN A 428 30.24 -21.08 2.15
C GLN A 428 30.72 -21.16 3.59
N GLU A 429 30.89 -22.38 4.08
CA GLU A 429 31.27 -22.61 5.47
C GLU A 429 32.79 -22.58 5.64
N ASN A 430 33.31 -21.72 6.53
CA ASN A 430 34.75 -21.66 6.81
C ASN A 430 35.13 -22.49 8.05
N LEU A 431 35.68 -23.69 7.85
CA LEU A 431 36.06 -24.57 8.98
C LEU A 431 37.19 -24.01 9.84
N ASN A 432 38.03 -23.11 9.32
CA ASN A 432 39.08 -22.48 10.11
C ASN A 432 38.51 -21.51 11.16
N ALA A 433 37.34 -20.91 10.91
CA ALA A 433 36.66 -20.01 11.85
C ALA A 433 36.30 -20.73 13.16
N TYR A 434 35.92 -22.00 13.08
CA TYR A 434 35.62 -22.86 14.25
C TYR A 434 36.88 -23.32 14.98
N LYS A 435 37.97 -23.56 14.22
CA LYS A 435 39.27 -24.00 14.75
C LYS A 435 40.11 -22.86 15.35
N GLY A 436 39.64 -21.60 15.23
CA GLY A 436 40.39 -20.41 15.65
C GLY A 436 41.68 -20.20 14.85
N LYS A 437 41.71 -20.69 13.60
CA LYS A 437 42.86 -20.57 12.69
C LYS A 437 42.63 -19.42 11.71
N PRO A 438 43.69 -18.69 11.31
CA PRO A 438 43.57 -17.69 10.25
C PRO A 438 43.37 -18.36 8.88
N GLY A 439 42.80 -17.61 7.93
CA GLY A 439 42.55 -18.05 6.57
C GLY A 439 41.23 -18.82 6.40
N TYR A 440 41.04 -19.39 5.21
CA TYR A 440 39.79 -20.00 4.79
C TYR A 440 39.95 -21.49 4.45
N ASP A 441 39.01 -22.31 4.92
CA ASP A 441 38.86 -23.74 4.62
C ASP A 441 37.39 -23.95 4.22
N TRP A 442 37.07 -23.63 2.96
CA TRP A 442 35.70 -23.52 2.45
C TRP A 442 35.05 -24.89 2.26
N LYS A 443 33.84 -25.03 2.77
CA LYS A 443 32.92 -26.13 2.53
C LYS A 443 31.64 -25.59 1.91
N VAL A 444 31.32 -26.09 0.72
CA VAL A 444 30.11 -25.72 -0.01
C VAL A 444 28.90 -26.32 0.70
N TRP A 445 27.91 -25.49 1.00
CA TRP A 445 26.64 -25.89 1.62
C TRP A 445 25.47 -25.34 0.80
N PRO A 446 24.95 -26.10 -0.17
CA PRO A 446 23.75 -25.71 -0.88
C PRO A 446 22.50 -25.95 -0.02
N ILE A 447 21.60 -24.98 -0.01
CA ILE A 447 20.23 -25.10 0.48
C ILE A 447 19.32 -24.70 -0.66
N LYS A 448 18.52 -25.65 -1.13
CA LYS A 448 17.40 -25.39 -2.02
C LYS A 448 16.15 -25.27 -1.16
N PHE A 449 15.65 -24.05 -1.03
CA PHE A 449 14.40 -23.79 -0.32
C PHE A 449 13.23 -24.39 -1.11
N PRO A 450 12.21 -24.95 -0.44
CA PRO A 450 11.04 -25.46 -1.15
C PRO A 450 10.25 -24.29 -1.78
N ASP A 451 9.59 -24.56 -2.90
CA ASP A 451 8.57 -23.65 -3.44
C ASP A 451 7.20 -23.99 -2.84
N ASN A 452 6.25 -23.07 -2.95
CA ASN A 452 4.86 -23.31 -2.53
C ASN A 452 3.86 -22.72 -3.53
N SER A 453 2.59 -23.05 -3.37
CA SER A 453 1.53 -22.58 -4.29
C SER A 453 1.04 -21.16 -4.00
N GLU A 454 1.60 -20.49 -2.99
CA GLU A 454 1.19 -19.14 -2.63
C GLU A 454 1.77 -18.08 -3.57
N GLU A 455 1.19 -16.90 -3.52
CA GLU A 455 1.47 -15.82 -4.46
C GLU A 455 1.94 -14.57 -3.70
N PRO A 456 3.17 -14.06 -3.92
CA PRO A 456 3.59 -12.78 -3.40
C PRO A 456 2.63 -11.66 -3.84
N GLY A 457 2.37 -10.70 -2.97
CA GLY A 457 1.43 -9.62 -3.29
C GLY A 457 -0.02 -9.93 -2.94
N THR A 458 -0.28 -11.06 -2.30
CA THR A 458 -1.59 -11.40 -1.73
C THR A 458 -1.62 -11.10 -0.23
N PRO A 459 -2.75 -10.61 0.32
CA PRO A 459 -2.92 -10.45 1.75
C PRO A 459 -2.71 -11.78 2.49
N ASP A 460 -2.21 -11.72 3.72
CA ASP A 460 -2.10 -12.87 4.60
C ASP A 460 -2.61 -12.53 6.01
N GLU A 461 -2.77 -13.56 6.84
CA GLU A 461 -2.97 -13.37 8.27
C GLU A 461 -1.69 -12.79 8.90
N PHE A 462 -1.89 -11.89 9.87
CA PHE A 462 -0.78 -11.35 10.63
C PHE A 462 -0.35 -12.39 11.68
N LEU A 463 0.87 -12.89 11.53
CA LEU A 463 1.46 -13.84 12.47
C LEU A 463 2.17 -13.10 13.61
N GLY A 464 1.82 -13.46 14.84
CA GLY A 464 2.48 -12.99 16.05
C GLY A 464 3.71 -13.84 16.40
N PRO A 465 4.45 -13.47 17.47
CA PRO A 465 5.67 -14.18 17.83
C PRO A 465 5.47 -15.67 18.16
N ILE A 466 4.30 -16.06 18.67
CA ILE A 466 4.03 -17.47 19.02
C ILE A 466 3.91 -18.35 17.77
N ASP A 467 3.29 -17.84 16.71
CA ASP A 467 3.12 -18.56 15.45
C ASP A 467 4.48 -18.86 14.81
N TYR A 468 5.39 -17.88 14.79
CA TYR A 468 6.74 -18.11 14.27
C TYR A 468 7.54 -19.12 15.10
N ALA A 469 7.34 -19.17 16.42
CA ALA A 469 8.01 -20.16 17.25
C ALA A 469 7.48 -21.57 16.98
N GLU A 470 6.18 -21.72 16.78
CA GLU A 470 5.57 -22.99 16.37
C GLU A 470 6.12 -23.45 15.02
N MET A 471 6.05 -22.61 13.98
CA MET A 471 6.58 -22.90 12.65
C MET A 471 8.07 -23.26 12.67
N LEU A 472 8.87 -22.59 13.50
CA LEU A 472 10.29 -22.86 13.62
C LEU A 472 10.57 -24.25 14.20
N ILE A 473 9.84 -24.65 15.26
CA ILE A 473 10.03 -25.96 15.87
C ILE A 473 9.48 -27.07 14.98
N GLU A 474 8.36 -26.85 14.28
CA GLU A 474 7.83 -27.77 13.29
C GLU A 474 8.81 -28.00 12.14
N MET A 475 9.38 -26.94 11.56
CA MET A 475 10.40 -27.05 10.52
C MET A 475 11.62 -27.86 11.01
N ILE A 476 12.05 -27.65 12.26
CA ILE A 476 13.18 -28.39 12.84
C ILE A 476 12.84 -29.86 13.04
N LEU A 477 11.62 -30.17 13.49
CA LEU A 477 11.13 -31.55 13.63
C LEU A 477 11.09 -32.26 12.27
N GLU A 478 10.57 -31.60 11.23
CA GLU A 478 10.54 -32.14 9.87
C GLU A 478 11.95 -32.44 9.35
N ILE A 479 12.86 -31.47 9.44
CA ILE A 479 14.27 -31.65 9.05
C ILE A 479 14.91 -32.79 9.86
N PHE A 480 14.63 -32.88 11.16
CA PHE A 480 15.21 -33.90 12.02
C PHE A 480 14.72 -35.30 11.66
N GLU A 481 13.42 -35.47 11.41
CA GLU A 481 12.82 -36.75 10.99
C GLU A 481 13.32 -37.19 9.62
N GLU A 482 13.39 -36.28 8.63
CA GLU A 482 13.92 -36.58 7.30
C GLU A 482 15.38 -37.06 7.33
N GLN A 483 16.18 -36.54 8.26
CA GLN A 483 17.61 -36.84 8.37
C GLN A 483 17.93 -37.94 9.38
N LYS A 484 16.93 -38.46 10.12
CA LYS A 484 17.10 -39.38 11.25
C LYS A 484 17.87 -40.66 10.90
N GLU A 485 17.58 -41.27 9.76
CA GLU A 485 18.26 -42.49 9.30
C GLU A 485 19.72 -42.22 8.91
N GLN A 486 19.98 -41.10 8.22
CA GLN A 486 21.35 -40.70 7.83
C GLN A 486 22.19 -40.35 9.06
N LEU A 487 21.59 -39.65 10.02
CA LEU A 487 22.19 -39.36 11.32
C LEU A 487 22.63 -40.65 12.02
N LEU A 488 21.73 -41.63 12.16
CA LEU A 488 22.06 -42.94 12.77
C LEU A 488 23.22 -43.65 12.05
N GLY A 489 23.23 -43.61 10.71
CA GLY A 489 24.29 -44.22 9.90
C GLY A 489 25.68 -43.58 10.08
N GLU A 490 25.77 -42.26 10.27
CA GLU A 490 27.03 -41.55 10.54
C GLU A 490 27.66 -42.02 11.87
N PHE A 491 26.82 -42.23 12.89
CA PHE A 491 27.27 -42.68 14.21
C PHE A 491 27.70 -44.15 14.26
N ASP A 492 27.21 -45.00 13.35
CA ASP A 492 27.50 -46.44 13.28
C ASP A 492 28.73 -46.78 12.40
N SER A 493 29.38 -45.78 11.78
CA SER A 493 30.51 -45.99 10.87
C SER A 493 31.76 -46.58 11.56
N GLU A 494 32.40 -47.59 10.93
CA GLU A 494 33.54 -48.35 11.50
C GLU A 494 34.78 -47.48 11.80
N GLU A 495 34.96 -46.33 11.12
CA GLU A 495 36.12 -45.44 11.31
C GLU A 495 36.05 -44.57 12.59
N ASP A 496 34.87 -44.35 13.17
CA ASP A 496 34.68 -43.43 14.30
C ASP A 496 34.33 -44.10 15.65
N GLN A 497 34.28 -45.44 15.71
CA GLN A 497 34.00 -46.21 16.95
C GLN A 497 34.89 -45.83 18.14
N GLY A 498 36.13 -45.38 17.90
CA GLY A 498 37.05 -44.95 18.98
C GLY A 498 36.72 -43.59 19.61
N LEU A 499 36.16 -42.64 18.83
CA LEU A 499 35.75 -41.33 19.33
C LEU A 499 34.36 -41.41 19.96
N PHE A 500 33.44 -42.13 19.34
CA PHE A 500 32.10 -42.36 19.88
C PHE A 500 32.12 -43.23 21.13
N GLY A 501 33.00 -44.24 21.22
CA GLY A 501 33.24 -44.98 22.46
C GLY A 501 33.85 -44.12 23.59
N TRP A 502 34.60 -43.06 23.26
CA TRP A 502 35.08 -42.08 24.26
C TRP A 502 33.93 -41.18 24.76
N VAL A 503 33.04 -40.75 23.85
CA VAL A 503 31.81 -40.00 24.19
C VAL A 503 30.86 -40.87 25.03
N GLU A 504 30.65 -42.12 24.65
CA GLU A 504 29.81 -43.12 25.33
C GLU A 504 30.26 -43.34 26.79
N ASN A 505 31.58 -43.38 27.04
CA ASN A 505 32.16 -43.45 28.39
C ASN A 505 31.98 -42.16 29.22
N LYS A 506 31.84 -41.00 28.57
CA LYS A 506 31.66 -39.69 29.23
C LYS A 506 30.19 -39.35 29.53
N ILE A 507 29.25 -39.93 28.80
CA ILE A 507 27.79 -39.70 28.92
C ILE A 507 27.08 -40.94 29.49
N GLU A 508 27.71 -41.68 30.40
CA GLU A 508 27.11 -42.83 31.12
C GLU A 508 26.36 -43.84 30.23
N GLY A 509 26.86 -44.13 29.01
CA GLY A 509 26.28 -45.14 28.11
C GLY A 509 25.21 -44.64 27.14
N ALA A 510 25.09 -43.33 26.89
CA ALA A 510 24.28 -42.84 25.78
C ALA A 510 24.95 -43.17 24.42
N VAL A 511 24.48 -44.25 23.79
CA VAL A 511 24.72 -44.56 22.37
C VAL A 511 24.05 -43.47 21.51
N ALA A 512 24.44 -43.31 20.25
CA ALA A 512 23.86 -42.33 19.33
C ALA A 512 22.33 -42.34 19.24
N ALA A 513 21.71 -43.54 19.25
CA ALA A 513 20.26 -43.69 19.22
C ALA A 513 19.53 -43.06 20.44
N PRO A 514 19.94 -43.32 21.71
CA PRO A 514 19.43 -42.60 22.88
C PRO A 514 19.53 -41.07 22.80
N LEU A 515 20.62 -40.51 22.26
CA LEU A 515 20.76 -39.06 22.11
C LEU A 515 19.78 -38.50 21.08
N ILE A 516 19.66 -39.16 19.92
CA ILE A 516 18.69 -38.80 18.87
C ILE A 516 17.27 -38.84 19.42
N GLN A 517 16.89 -39.91 20.14
CA GLN A 517 15.58 -40.03 20.79
C GLN A 517 15.33 -38.91 21.82
N LYS A 518 16.37 -38.49 22.54
CA LYS A 518 16.25 -37.40 23.53
C LYS A 518 16.06 -36.04 22.86
N ILE A 519 16.71 -35.79 21.72
CA ILE A 519 16.51 -34.57 20.92
C ILE A 519 15.08 -34.56 20.34
N ASP A 520 14.66 -35.69 19.77
CA ASP A 520 13.31 -35.89 19.24
C ASP A 520 12.23 -35.57 20.28
N GLN A 521 12.33 -36.19 21.46
CA GLN A 521 11.40 -35.95 22.56
C GLN A 521 11.43 -34.49 23.03
N LEU A 522 12.61 -33.87 23.11
CA LEU A 522 12.74 -32.47 23.53
C LEU A 522 12.02 -31.52 22.55
N LEU A 523 12.16 -31.74 21.25
CA LEU A 523 11.51 -30.91 20.23
C LEU A 523 9.98 -31.05 20.30
N HIS A 524 9.47 -32.28 20.50
CA HIS A 524 8.04 -32.52 20.71
C HIS A 524 7.51 -31.88 22.00
N ASP A 525 8.24 -32.00 23.12
CA ASP A 525 7.88 -31.37 24.40
C ASP A 525 7.84 -29.84 24.28
N LEU A 526 8.79 -29.26 23.52
CA LEU A 526 8.86 -27.83 23.26
C LEU A 526 7.69 -27.36 22.38
N LEU A 527 7.35 -28.10 21.31
CA LEU A 527 6.19 -27.81 20.47
C LEU A 527 4.89 -27.86 21.29
N GLU A 528 4.69 -28.91 22.09
CA GLU A 528 3.50 -29.04 22.95
C GLU A 528 3.42 -27.88 23.96
N ALA A 529 4.56 -27.43 24.49
CA ALA A 529 4.60 -26.28 25.39
C ALA A 529 4.24 -24.96 24.65
N ILE A 530 4.76 -24.73 23.45
CA ILE A 530 4.42 -23.57 22.61
C ILE A 530 2.92 -23.55 22.31
N GLN A 531 2.34 -24.68 21.91
CA GLN A 531 0.90 -24.80 21.62
C GLN A 531 0.02 -24.55 22.86
N LYS A 532 0.45 -25.01 24.04
CA LYS A 532 -0.22 -24.67 25.32
C LYS A 532 -0.16 -23.18 25.62
N VAL A 533 0.97 -22.53 25.31
CA VAL A 533 1.15 -21.08 25.48
C VAL A 533 0.28 -20.31 24.50
N ALA A 534 0.24 -20.68 23.22
CA ALA A 534 -0.63 -20.07 22.21
C ALA A 534 -2.08 -20.07 22.67
N LYS A 535 -2.61 -21.24 23.04
CA LYS A 535 -3.96 -21.37 23.59
C LYS A 535 -4.19 -20.52 24.84
N LYS A 536 -3.20 -20.46 25.73
CA LYS A 536 -3.33 -19.67 26.96
C LYS A 536 -3.33 -18.16 26.68
N ILE A 537 -2.57 -17.70 25.69
CA ILE A 537 -2.58 -16.30 25.22
C ILE A 537 -3.97 -15.93 24.70
N GLU A 538 -4.57 -16.78 23.85
CA GLU A 538 -5.93 -16.56 23.31
C GLU A 538 -7.01 -16.49 24.41
N GLU A 539 -6.86 -17.27 25.48
CA GLU A 539 -7.79 -17.32 26.61
C GLU A 539 -7.61 -16.17 27.63
N THR A 540 -6.52 -15.39 27.53
CA THR A 540 -6.14 -14.41 28.57
C THR A 540 -6.56 -12.99 28.18
N GLU A 541 -7.22 -12.28 29.10
CA GLU A 541 -7.53 -10.84 28.90
C GLU A 541 -6.26 -9.97 29.04
N GLU A 542 -6.14 -8.90 28.25
CA GLU A 542 -4.97 -7.97 28.23
C GLU A 542 -4.52 -7.45 29.61
N LYS A 543 -5.37 -7.51 30.64
CA LYS A 543 -5.06 -7.00 31.99
C LYS A 543 -4.27 -7.96 32.88
N ASP A 544 -4.16 -9.25 32.52
CA ASP A 544 -3.48 -10.28 33.33
C ASP A 544 -2.14 -10.74 32.72
N LEU A 545 -1.42 -9.83 32.06
CA LEU A 545 -0.12 -10.13 31.44
C LEU A 545 0.91 -10.69 32.43
N ALA A 546 0.96 -10.15 33.65
CA ALA A 546 1.90 -10.63 34.67
C ALA A 546 1.58 -12.06 35.15
N GLY A 547 0.29 -12.40 35.27
CA GLY A 547 -0.16 -13.75 35.61
C GLY A 547 0.16 -14.75 34.50
N LEU A 548 -0.04 -14.35 33.25
CA LEU A 548 0.33 -15.12 32.07
C LEU A 548 1.83 -15.39 32.00
N GLU A 549 2.66 -14.35 32.11
CA GLU A 549 4.13 -14.48 32.06
C GLU A 549 4.64 -15.44 33.15
N SER A 550 4.13 -15.34 34.39
CA SER A 550 4.52 -16.25 35.48
C SER A 550 4.07 -17.70 35.24
N TRP A 551 2.91 -17.90 34.61
CA TRP A 551 2.44 -19.23 34.23
C TRP A 551 3.32 -19.85 33.13
N ILE A 552 3.69 -19.07 32.11
CA ILE A 552 4.59 -19.49 31.03
C ILE A 552 5.93 -19.93 31.61
N GLU A 553 6.52 -19.12 32.49
CA GLU A 553 7.79 -19.45 33.18
C GLU A 553 7.71 -20.79 33.93
N THR A 554 6.58 -21.06 34.58
CA THR A 554 6.37 -22.32 35.32
C THR A 554 6.21 -23.51 34.37
N LEU A 555 5.49 -23.34 33.26
CA LEU A 555 5.27 -24.40 32.27
C LEU A 555 6.57 -24.83 31.58
N ILE A 556 7.37 -23.85 31.15
CA ILE A 556 8.55 -24.10 30.31
C ILE A 556 9.84 -24.34 31.11
N GLY A 557 9.84 -24.06 32.42
CA GLY A 557 11.04 -24.09 33.25
C GLY A 557 11.85 -25.39 33.17
N ASP A 558 11.19 -26.55 33.16
CA ASP A 558 11.85 -27.84 33.02
C ASP A 558 12.40 -28.06 31.60
N VAL A 559 11.65 -27.65 30.56
CA VAL A 559 12.07 -27.73 29.16
C VAL A 559 13.33 -26.89 28.92
N LEU A 560 13.38 -25.65 29.44
CA LEU A 560 14.55 -24.77 29.32
C LEU A 560 15.80 -25.35 30.00
N GLN A 561 15.64 -26.07 31.12
CA GLN A 561 16.77 -26.77 31.76
C GLN A 561 17.33 -27.88 30.87
N VAL A 562 16.45 -28.62 30.17
CA VAL A 562 16.86 -29.68 29.23
C VAL A 562 17.55 -29.08 28.00
N ILE A 563 17.02 -27.99 27.44
CA ILE A 563 17.67 -27.25 26.33
C ILE A 563 19.08 -26.83 26.73
N GLY A 564 19.23 -26.16 27.88
CA GLY A 564 20.53 -25.72 28.37
C GLY A 564 21.49 -26.88 28.65
N TRP A 565 21.01 -28.01 29.17
CA TRP A 565 21.82 -29.21 29.32
C TRP A 565 22.32 -29.75 27.97
N LEU A 566 21.44 -29.83 26.96
CA LEU A 566 21.77 -30.35 25.64
C LEU A 566 22.79 -29.45 24.92
N GLN A 567 22.57 -28.14 24.91
CA GLN A 567 23.51 -27.18 24.31
C GLN A 567 24.89 -27.26 24.96
N ASN A 568 24.95 -27.34 26.30
CA ASN A 568 26.21 -27.52 27.03
C ASN A 568 26.89 -28.85 26.71
N LEU A 569 26.13 -29.93 26.62
CA LEU A 569 26.62 -31.26 26.23
C LEU A 569 27.25 -31.23 24.83
N MET A 570 26.53 -30.66 23.86
CA MET A 570 26.98 -30.56 22.47
C MET A 570 28.26 -29.74 22.34
N GLN A 571 28.35 -28.60 23.03
CA GLN A 571 29.55 -27.77 23.05
C GLN A 571 30.75 -28.46 23.72
N ALA A 572 30.54 -29.14 24.85
CA ALA A 572 31.64 -29.69 25.65
C ALA A 572 32.18 -31.02 25.12
N ILE A 573 31.33 -31.85 24.50
CA ILE A 573 31.66 -33.26 24.20
C ILE A 573 31.64 -33.57 22.70
N LEU A 574 30.70 -33.00 21.94
CA LEU A 574 30.50 -33.36 20.52
C LEU A 574 31.17 -32.42 19.53
N MET A 575 31.78 -31.32 19.96
CA MET A 575 32.51 -30.38 19.10
C MET A 575 33.60 -31.03 18.21
N PRO A 576 34.42 -31.99 18.67
CA PRO A 576 35.37 -32.70 17.80
C PRO A 576 34.69 -33.56 16.73
N VAL A 577 33.50 -34.09 17.02
CA VAL A 577 32.70 -34.90 16.09
C VAL A 577 32.10 -33.99 15.01
N LEU A 578 31.51 -32.86 15.41
CA LEU A 578 30.94 -31.89 14.46
C LEU A 578 32.00 -31.33 13.49
N LEU A 579 33.27 -31.23 13.90
CA LEU A 579 34.35 -30.83 12.98
C LEU A 579 34.69 -31.88 11.91
N ARG A 580 34.27 -33.14 12.08
CA ARG A 580 34.57 -34.25 11.15
C ARG A 580 33.44 -34.51 10.15
N SER A 581 32.19 -34.37 10.57
CA SER A 581 31.01 -34.63 9.73
C SER A 581 30.31 -33.32 9.34
N ASP A 582 30.21 -33.07 8.03
CA ASP A 582 29.53 -31.90 7.48
C ASP A 582 28.01 -31.98 7.74
N LEU A 583 27.42 -33.18 7.66
CA LEU A 583 26.00 -33.44 7.93
C LEU A 583 25.63 -33.14 9.39
N LEU A 584 26.34 -33.76 10.34
CA LEU A 584 26.07 -33.58 11.78
C LEU A 584 26.20 -32.11 12.20
N ARG A 585 27.22 -31.41 11.68
CA ARG A 585 27.46 -30.00 11.99
C ARG A 585 26.33 -29.10 11.51
N ARG A 586 25.88 -29.27 10.26
CA ARG A 586 24.85 -28.42 9.66
C ARG A 586 23.48 -28.65 10.29
N ILE A 587 23.10 -29.90 10.55
CA ILE A 587 21.86 -30.21 11.29
C ILE A 587 21.91 -29.61 12.69
N TRP A 588 23.03 -29.79 13.40
CA TRP A 588 23.19 -29.20 14.72
C TRP A 588 23.10 -27.67 14.68
N MET A 589 23.65 -26.99 13.67
CA MET A 589 23.52 -25.53 13.55
C MET A 589 22.06 -25.07 13.45
N ILE A 590 21.22 -25.80 12.70
CA ILE A 590 19.79 -25.47 12.56
C ILE A 590 19.07 -25.69 13.89
N ILE A 591 19.31 -26.83 14.55
CA ILE A 591 18.71 -27.15 15.86
C ILE A 591 19.15 -26.15 16.92
N ASP A 592 20.45 -25.89 17.03
CA ASP A 592 21.04 -24.98 18.02
C ASP A 592 20.54 -23.54 17.84
N PHE A 593 20.36 -23.09 16.59
CA PHE A 593 19.69 -21.82 16.29
C PHE A 593 18.25 -21.81 16.81
N GLY A 594 17.44 -22.82 16.47
CA GLY A 594 16.05 -22.88 16.90
C GLY A 594 15.88 -22.96 18.42
N LEU A 595 16.71 -23.75 19.09
CA LEU A 595 16.72 -23.87 20.55
C LEU A 595 17.12 -22.54 21.21
N ALA A 596 18.13 -21.84 20.70
CA ALA A 596 18.53 -20.54 21.22
C ALA A 596 17.44 -19.47 21.00
N VAL A 597 16.76 -19.49 19.84
CA VAL A 597 15.62 -18.61 19.55
C VAL A 597 14.47 -18.90 20.52
N ALA A 598 14.03 -20.15 20.64
CA ALA A 598 12.94 -20.54 21.53
C ALA A 598 13.24 -20.16 22.99
N GLN A 599 14.45 -20.50 23.49
CA GLN A 599 14.88 -20.13 24.83
C GLN A 599 14.86 -18.61 25.05
N GLY A 600 15.35 -17.83 24.07
CA GLY A 600 15.34 -16.37 24.13
C GLY A 600 13.93 -15.79 24.13
N MET A 601 13.03 -16.30 23.28
CA MET A 601 11.64 -15.83 23.20
C MET A 601 10.89 -16.04 24.51
N PHE A 602 11.11 -17.16 25.21
CA PHE A 602 10.57 -17.39 26.55
C PHE A 602 11.19 -16.45 27.60
N LYS A 603 12.52 -16.37 27.64
CA LYS A 603 13.26 -15.62 28.67
C LYS A 603 13.02 -14.11 28.60
N ASP A 604 12.89 -13.57 27.40
CA ASP A 604 12.71 -12.13 27.16
C ASP A 604 11.23 -11.77 26.93
N HIS A 605 10.30 -12.68 27.24
CA HIS A 605 8.84 -12.49 27.13
C HIS A 605 8.37 -11.99 25.77
N ILE A 606 8.98 -12.46 24.68
CA ILE A 606 8.70 -11.98 23.31
C ILE A 606 7.26 -12.31 22.91
N PHE A 607 6.71 -13.44 23.39
CA PHE A 607 5.32 -13.83 23.11
C PHE A 607 4.27 -12.84 23.62
N THR A 608 4.58 -12.09 24.68
CA THR A 608 3.65 -11.12 25.28
C THR A 608 4.06 -9.68 25.01
N ARG A 609 5.34 -9.41 24.70
CA ARG A 609 5.91 -8.06 24.57
C ARG A 609 6.41 -7.73 23.15
N GLY A 610 6.30 -8.66 22.21
CA GLY A 610 6.70 -8.48 20.81
C GLY A 610 8.22 -8.49 20.59
N PHE A 611 8.62 -8.50 19.33
CA PHE A 611 10.04 -8.59 18.94
C PHE A 611 10.84 -7.35 19.36
N ARG A 612 10.16 -6.20 19.49
CA ARG A 612 10.83 -4.93 19.79
C ARG A 612 11.47 -4.87 21.18
N ASN A 613 11.02 -5.71 22.11
CA ASN A 613 11.54 -5.77 23.48
C ASN A 613 13.05 -6.08 23.57
N ILE A 614 13.63 -6.68 22.52
CA ILE A 614 15.06 -7.04 22.48
C ILE A 614 15.89 -6.16 21.53
N ASN A 615 15.33 -5.06 21.02
CA ASN A 615 16.03 -4.20 20.04
C ASN A 615 17.29 -3.51 20.58
N ASP A 616 17.45 -3.40 21.90
CA ASP A 616 18.65 -2.83 22.53
C ASP A 616 19.88 -3.74 22.43
N LEU A 617 19.68 -5.01 22.07
CA LEU A 617 20.75 -5.99 21.89
C LEU A 617 21.10 -6.16 20.41
N ASP A 618 22.35 -6.55 20.16
CA ASP A 618 22.77 -7.05 18.85
C ASP A 618 22.31 -8.51 18.67
N PHE A 619 21.88 -8.88 17.46
CA PHE A 619 21.30 -10.20 17.18
C PHE A 619 22.25 -11.35 17.52
N TYR A 620 23.52 -11.23 17.12
CA TYR A 620 24.58 -12.17 17.46
C TYR A 620 24.79 -12.26 18.98
N ALA A 621 24.81 -11.11 19.67
CA ALA A 621 24.95 -11.09 21.13
C ALA A 621 23.76 -11.76 21.84
N TRP A 622 22.55 -11.55 21.35
CA TRP A 622 21.32 -12.13 21.88
C TRP A 622 21.28 -13.66 21.70
N LEU A 623 21.60 -14.16 20.50
CA LEU A 623 21.69 -15.61 20.25
C LEU A 623 22.72 -16.27 21.18
N LYS A 624 23.89 -15.65 21.35
CA LYS A 624 24.94 -16.14 22.24
C LYS A 624 24.50 -16.13 23.71
N GLN A 625 23.77 -15.11 24.14
CA GLN A 625 23.20 -15.02 25.50
C GLN A 625 22.18 -16.13 25.78
N ASN A 626 21.55 -16.65 24.72
CA ASN A 626 20.55 -17.72 24.79
C ASN A 626 21.09 -19.10 24.37
N GLY A 627 22.41 -19.31 24.46
CA GLY A 627 23.02 -20.64 24.43
C GLY A 627 23.56 -21.10 23.08
N ALA A 628 23.37 -20.32 22.00
CA ALA A 628 23.89 -20.68 20.68
C ALA A 628 25.42 -20.89 20.70
N GLY A 629 25.85 -22.03 20.17
CA GLY A 629 27.23 -22.48 20.12
C GLY A 629 28.06 -21.86 19.00
N VAL A 630 29.37 -22.13 19.03
CA VAL A 630 30.35 -21.51 18.12
C VAL A 630 30.06 -21.79 16.63
N PHE A 631 29.52 -22.95 16.29
CA PHE A 631 29.20 -23.31 14.89
C PHE A 631 28.07 -22.46 14.33
N THR A 632 27.03 -22.24 15.12
CA THR A 632 25.88 -21.39 14.77
C THR A 632 26.31 -19.93 14.71
N ILE A 633 26.95 -19.46 15.77
CA ILE A 633 27.35 -18.06 15.96
C ILE A 633 28.40 -17.58 14.93
N LYS A 634 29.32 -18.45 14.51
CA LYS A 634 30.28 -18.16 13.43
C LYS A 634 29.90 -18.83 12.11
N GLY A 635 28.67 -19.31 12.01
CA GLY A 635 28.20 -20.06 10.86
C GLY A 635 27.84 -19.15 9.69
N PRO A 636 27.87 -19.67 8.46
CA PRO A 636 27.52 -18.89 7.27
C PRO A 636 26.06 -18.40 7.27
N LEU A 637 25.14 -19.07 7.97
CA LEU A 637 23.75 -18.62 8.08
C LEU A 637 23.64 -17.28 8.83
N ILE A 638 24.29 -17.16 9.99
CA ILE A 638 24.27 -15.92 10.76
C ILE A 638 25.05 -14.83 10.05
N GLN A 639 26.20 -15.15 9.45
CA GLN A 639 26.93 -14.17 8.63
C GLN A 639 26.06 -13.63 7.49
N ALA A 640 25.33 -14.49 6.76
CA ALA A 640 24.46 -14.06 5.67
C ALA A 640 23.33 -13.12 6.13
N VAL A 641 22.81 -13.29 7.36
CA VAL A 641 21.82 -12.35 7.94
C VAL A 641 22.41 -10.95 8.12
N TYR A 642 23.69 -10.83 8.48
CA TYR A 642 24.36 -9.52 8.56
C TYR A 642 24.73 -8.99 7.17
N ASP A 643 25.18 -9.86 6.26
CA ASP A 643 25.62 -9.48 4.91
C ASP A 643 24.46 -8.92 4.08
N ILE A 644 23.29 -9.55 4.12
CA ILE A 644 22.11 -9.13 3.33
C ILE A 644 21.61 -7.72 3.71
N VAL A 645 21.86 -7.28 4.95
CA VAL A 645 21.52 -5.94 5.44
C VAL A 645 22.75 -5.04 5.63
N PHE A 646 23.91 -5.43 5.12
CA PHE A 646 25.19 -4.72 5.31
C PHE A 646 25.45 -4.31 6.77
N GLY A 647 25.03 -5.14 7.73
CA GLY A 647 24.87 -4.85 9.16
C GLY A 647 26.18 -4.67 9.93
N TYR A 648 27.04 -3.72 9.52
CA TYR A 648 28.39 -3.57 10.05
C TYR A 648 28.70 -2.10 10.35
N LYS A 649 29.16 -1.81 11.57
CA LYS A 649 29.45 -0.43 12.00
C LYS A 649 30.55 0.18 11.14
N ASN A 650 30.26 1.33 10.53
CA ASN A 650 31.17 2.04 9.61
C ASN A 650 31.73 1.17 8.47
N GLY A 651 31.06 0.04 8.18
CA GLY A 651 31.47 -0.95 7.18
C GLY A 651 32.61 -1.88 7.60
N ASN A 652 32.97 -1.93 8.88
CA ASN A 652 33.95 -2.89 9.40
C ASN A 652 33.28 -4.25 9.66
N ASN A 653 33.61 -5.27 8.85
CA ASN A 653 33.04 -6.62 8.97
C ASN A 653 33.33 -7.32 10.32
N ASN A 654 34.23 -6.80 11.15
CA ASN A 654 34.48 -7.31 12.50
C ASN A 654 33.56 -6.70 13.57
N GLU A 655 32.74 -5.72 13.21
CA GLU A 655 31.80 -5.03 14.11
C GLU A 655 30.35 -5.19 13.62
N PRO A 656 29.79 -6.41 13.67
CA PRO A 656 28.38 -6.63 13.34
C PRO A 656 27.47 -5.79 14.24
N ALA A 657 26.40 -5.26 13.65
CA ALA A 657 25.39 -4.44 14.31
C ALA A 657 24.02 -4.56 13.63
N LEU A 658 23.17 -5.35 14.26
CA LEU A 658 21.77 -5.53 13.87
C LEU A 658 20.93 -5.68 15.14
N ALA A 659 19.94 -4.81 15.33
CA ALA A 659 19.01 -4.90 16.46
C ALA A 659 18.35 -6.28 16.49
N ALA A 660 18.42 -6.97 17.63
CA ALA A 660 18.08 -8.38 17.72
C ALA A 660 16.62 -8.69 17.35
N GLY A 661 15.68 -7.81 17.73
CA GLY A 661 14.27 -7.97 17.39
C GLY A 661 14.02 -7.90 15.88
N VAL A 662 14.65 -6.93 15.21
CA VAL A 662 14.57 -6.77 13.75
C VAL A 662 15.27 -7.92 13.03
N GLY A 663 16.45 -8.34 13.50
CA GLY A 663 17.18 -9.48 12.93
C GLY A 663 16.41 -10.79 13.06
N LEU A 664 15.81 -11.06 14.22
CA LEU A 664 15.01 -12.24 14.47
C LEU A 664 13.74 -12.22 13.60
N TYR A 665 12.93 -11.16 13.69
CA TYR A 665 11.68 -11.05 12.95
C TYR A 665 11.90 -11.11 11.43
N GLY A 666 12.90 -10.40 10.91
CA GLY A 666 13.25 -10.43 9.49
C GLY A 666 13.70 -11.82 9.02
N SER A 667 14.50 -12.53 9.83
CA SER A 667 14.95 -13.89 9.52
C SER A 667 13.79 -14.87 9.47
N LEU A 668 12.88 -14.83 10.47
CA LEU A 668 11.70 -15.68 10.52
C LEU A 668 10.76 -15.41 9.34
N ARG A 669 10.49 -14.13 9.03
CA ARG A 669 9.70 -13.74 7.84
C ARG A 669 10.28 -14.32 6.55
N MET A 670 11.61 -14.22 6.40
CA MET A 670 12.33 -14.68 5.22
C MET A 670 12.20 -16.18 4.98
N VAL A 671 12.27 -17.01 6.02
CA VAL A 671 12.29 -18.46 5.88
C VAL A 671 10.95 -19.14 6.12
N MET A 672 10.01 -18.50 6.83
CA MET A 672 8.73 -19.11 7.21
C MET A 672 7.53 -18.57 6.43
N THR A 673 7.60 -17.35 5.89
CA THR A 673 6.41 -16.66 5.33
C THR A 673 6.62 -16.14 3.91
N TYR A 674 7.58 -16.69 3.18
CA TYR A 674 7.73 -16.38 1.76
C TYR A 674 6.64 -17.09 0.95
N LYS A 675 6.17 -16.42 -0.10
CA LYS A 675 5.14 -16.94 -1.00
C LYS A 675 5.77 -17.31 -2.35
N GLY A 676 5.42 -18.46 -2.88
CA GLY A 676 5.94 -19.00 -4.13
C GLY A 676 7.39 -19.46 -4.00
N HIS A 677 8.31 -18.50 -3.91
CA HIS A 677 9.76 -18.69 -3.93
C HIS A 677 10.43 -17.78 -2.89
N ILE A 678 11.56 -18.21 -2.32
CA ILE A 678 12.26 -17.42 -1.29
C ILE A 678 12.83 -16.11 -1.86
N PHE A 679 13.33 -16.13 -3.10
CA PHE A 679 13.89 -14.97 -3.79
C PHE A 679 13.33 -14.79 -5.19
N TRP A 680 13.20 -13.52 -5.58
CA TRP A 680 12.76 -13.07 -6.89
C TRP A 680 13.77 -12.07 -7.45
N ARG A 681 14.38 -12.42 -8.58
CA ARG A 681 15.37 -11.61 -9.28
C ARG A 681 14.68 -10.84 -10.39
N MET A 682 15.14 -9.64 -10.65
CA MET A 682 14.61 -8.80 -11.72
C MET A 682 15.20 -9.24 -13.06
N ASN A 683 14.40 -9.25 -14.13
CA ASN A 683 14.85 -9.66 -15.46
C ASN A 683 15.54 -8.53 -16.25
N MET A 684 15.61 -7.32 -15.69
CA MET A 684 16.42 -6.17 -16.11
C MET A 684 16.95 -5.48 -14.84
N GLY A 685 17.66 -4.37 -14.97
CA GLY A 685 18.11 -3.59 -13.81
C GLY A 685 16.96 -3.06 -12.97
N MET A 686 17.18 -2.82 -11.66
CA MET A 686 16.11 -2.36 -10.76
C MET A 686 15.47 -1.03 -11.17
N GLY A 687 16.25 -0.12 -11.78
CA GLY A 687 15.75 1.09 -12.44
C GLY A 687 14.61 0.77 -13.41
N ASP A 688 14.87 -0.19 -14.30
CA ASP A 688 13.98 -0.54 -15.41
C ASP A 688 12.76 -1.35 -14.94
N VAL A 689 12.92 -2.18 -13.91
CA VAL A 689 11.87 -3.09 -13.41
C VAL A 689 10.98 -2.44 -12.35
N ILE A 690 11.50 -1.52 -11.55
CA ILE A 690 10.73 -0.91 -10.44
C ILE A 690 10.40 0.55 -10.71
N PHE A 691 11.43 1.33 -11.06
CA PHE A 691 11.29 2.77 -11.13
C PHE A 691 10.65 3.24 -12.43
N THR A 692 10.86 2.55 -13.54
CA THR A 692 10.13 2.82 -14.80
C THR A 692 8.61 2.65 -14.63
N PRO A 693 8.07 1.51 -14.13
CA PRO A 693 6.64 1.39 -13.92
C PRO A 693 6.04 2.48 -13.02
N PHE A 694 6.70 2.83 -11.92
CA PHE A 694 6.24 3.92 -11.07
C PHE A 694 6.29 5.27 -11.79
N TYR A 695 7.37 5.58 -12.50
CA TYR A 695 7.48 6.84 -13.26
C TYR A 695 6.36 6.97 -14.30
N GLU A 696 6.13 5.92 -15.10
CA GLU A 696 5.10 5.89 -16.14
C GLU A 696 3.69 6.01 -15.55
N LEU A 697 3.37 5.21 -14.51
CA LEU A 697 2.09 5.29 -13.81
C LEU A 697 1.85 6.71 -13.27
N LEU A 698 2.81 7.27 -12.53
CA LEU A 698 2.66 8.58 -11.87
C LEU A 698 2.54 9.70 -12.91
N THR A 699 3.35 9.66 -13.97
CA THR A 699 3.27 10.64 -15.07
C THR A 699 1.92 10.58 -15.78
N SER A 700 1.38 9.37 -16.03
CA SER A 700 0.04 9.20 -16.62
C SER A 700 -1.09 9.78 -15.76
N LYS A 701 -0.84 9.97 -14.45
CA LYS A 701 -1.77 10.59 -13.49
C LYS A 701 -1.48 12.08 -13.25
N GLY A 702 -0.58 12.69 -14.01
CA GLY A 702 -0.27 14.12 -13.95
C GLY A 702 0.73 14.50 -12.87
N VAL A 703 1.43 13.55 -12.25
CA VAL A 703 2.58 13.85 -11.37
C VAL A 703 3.72 14.42 -12.21
N LYS A 704 4.31 15.53 -11.75
CA LYS A 704 5.41 16.20 -12.45
C LYS A 704 6.74 15.76 -11.87
N PHE A 705 7.69 15.39 -12.73
CA PHE A 705 9.06 15.09 -12.32
C PHE A 705 10.00 16.23 -12.74
N LYS A 706 10.59 16.90 -11.75
CA LYS A 706 11.64 17.89 -11.96
C LYS A 706 12.97 17.29 -11.53
N LEU A 707 13.71 16.79 -12.52
CA LEU A 707 15.06 16.28 -12.37
C LEU A 707 16.08 17.42 -12.24
N PHE A 708 17.28 17.11 -11.76
CA PHE A 708 18.36 18.08 -11.52
C PHE A 708 18.03 19.19 -10.51
N GLN A 709 17.15 18.93 -9.55
CA GLN A 709 16.73 19.86 -8.51
C GLN A 709 17.36 19.47 -7.16
N GLU A 710 18.24 20.32 -6.63
CA GLU A 710 18.90 20.10 -5.35
C GLU A 710 18.21 20.92 -4.24
N VAL A 711 17.76 20.25 -3.19
CA VAL A 711 17.30 20.91 -1.95
C VAL A 711 18.51 21.44 -1.18
N LYS A 712 18.48 22.70 -0.76
CA LYS A 712 19.54 23.34 0.04
C LYS A 712 19.16 23.48 1.51
N GLU A 713 17.91 23.80 1.81
CA GLU A 713 17.45 24.01 3.19
C GLU A 713 15.92 23.93 3.27
N LEU A 714 15.42 23.25 4.31
CA LEU A 714 14.03 23.34 4.76
C LEU A 714 13.92 24.45 5.81
N VAL A 715 13.21 25.52 5.47
CA VAL A 715 13.07 26.70 6.32
C VAL A 715 11.73 26.65 7.03
N MET A 716 11.77 26.66 8.36
CA MET A 716 10.56 26.63 9.18
C MET A 716 10.01 28.04 9.41
N ASN A 717 8.71 28.12 9.63
CA ASN A 717 8.07 29.32 10.16
C ASN A 717 8.62 29.70 11.56
N ALA A 718 8.26 30.89 12.04
CA ALA A 718 8.82 31.46 13.26
C ALA A 718 8.53 30.62 14.53
N ASP A 719 7.35 30.00 14.60
CA ASP A 719 6.87 29.16 15.70
C ASP A 719 7.30 27.69 15.58
N GLY A 720 7.90 27.28 14.45
CA GLY A 720 8.44 25.92 14.28
C GLY A 720 7.37 24.85 14.04
N THR A 721 6.19 25.24 13.58
CA THR A 721 5.03 24.35 13.37
C THR A 721 4.83 23.95 11.91
N GLY A 722 5.58 24.54 10.97
CA GLY A 722 5.47 24.26 9.54
C GLY A 722 6.69 24.67 8.74
N ILE A 723 6.85 24.07 7.56
CA ILE A 723 7.83 24.47 6.54
C ILE A 723 7.24 25.62 5.72
N GLU A 724 7.85 26.80 5.85
CA GLU A 724 7.42 28.02 5.16
C GLU A 724 8.08 28.14 3.77
N GLN A 725 9.36 27.75 3.67
CA GLN A 725 10.13 27.85 2.43
C GLN A 725 11.03 26.63 2.22
N ILE A 726 11.24 26.28 0.95
CA ILE A 726 12.24 25.30 0.54
C ILE A 726 13.23 26.01 -0.36
N LYS A 727 14.49 26.12 0.08
CA LYS A 727 15.57 26.68 -0.74
C LYS A 727 16.08 25.61 -1.69
N MET A 728 16.11 25.93 -2.98
CA MET A 728 16.41 24.99 -4.06
C MET A 728 17.52 25.53 -4.97
N ASN A 729 18.19 24.62 -5.66
CA ASN A 729 19.07 24.90 -6.78
C ASN A 729 18.65 24.06 -7.99
N ASN A 730 18.47 24.69 -9.14
CA ASN A 730 18.46 23.97 -10.41
C ASN A 730 19.91 23.77 -10.88
N LEU A 731 20.32 22.52 -11.07
CA LEU A 731 21.72 22.17 -11.35
C LEU A 731 22.10 22.31 -12.82
N ILE A 732 21.14 22.27 -13.74
CA ILE A 732 21.41 22.28 -15.18
C ILE A 732 20.53 23.26 -15.95
N LYS A 733 21.03 23.69 -17.10
CA LYS A 733 20.28 24.37 -18.15
C LYS A 733 20.06 23.37 -19.28
N LEU A 734 18.79 23.18 -19.66
CA LEU A 734 18.47 22.40 -20.85
C LEU A 734 18.81 23.19 -22.11
N LYS A 735 19.24 22.47 -23.14
CA LYS A 735 19.54 23.01 -24.46
C LYS A 735 18.31 23.65 -25.10
N ASP A 736 17.14 23.07 -24.84
CA ASP A 736 15.82 23.64 -25.17
C ASP A 736 15.01 23.87 -23.88
N PRO A 737 14.99 25.10 -23.34
CA PRO A 737 14.28 25.42 -22.11
C PRO A 737 12.75 25.27 -22.19
N ALA A 738 12.18 25.10 -23.39
CA ALA A 738 10.74 24.90 -23.58
C ALA A 738 10.32 23.42 -23.43
N LYS A 739 11.28 22.50 -23.32
CA LYS A 739 11.03 21.06 -23.15
C LYS A 739 11.44 20.61 -21.75
N GLU A 740 10.79 19.56 -21.27
CA GLU A 740 11.25 18.81 -20.11
C GLU A 740 12.35 17.82 -20.52
N TYR A 741 13.17 17.41 -19.56
CA TYR A 741 14.21 16.41 -19.81
C TYR A 741 13.59 15.02 -19.91
N ASP A 742 13.86 14.32 -21.01
CA ASP A 742 13.47 12.92 -21.20
C ASP A 742 14.58 12.03 -20.60
N PRO A 743 14.29 11.27 -19.52
CA PRO A 743 15.32 10.51 -18.84
C PRO A 743 15.60 9.14 -19.47
N PHE A 744 14.78 8.67 -20.42
CA PHE A 744 14.86 7.29 -20.88
C PHE A 744 15.67 7.12 -22.16
N VAL A 745 16.16 5.89 -22.32
CA VAL A 745 16.46 5.30 -23.62
C VAL A 745 15.50 4.12 -23.84
N THR A 746 14.99 3.94 -25.05
CA THR A 746 14.11 2.79 -25.35
C THR A 746 14.95 1.63 -25.86
N LEU A 747 14.88 0.49 -25.17
CA LEU A 747 15.65 -0.72 -25.50
C LEU A 747 14.75 -1.95 -25.62
N PRO A 748 15.16 -2.97 -26.39
CA PRO A 748 14.42 -4.23 -26.46
C PRO A 748 14.46 -4.97 -25.12
N TYR A 749 13.28 -5.40 -24.65
CA TYR A 749 13.13 -6.36 -23.54
C TYR A 749 12.63 -7.69 -24.08
N HIS A 750 13.45 -8.73 -23.97
CA HIS A 750 13.11 -10.10 -24.35
C HIS A 750 12.44 -10.82 -23.18
N VAL A 751 11.14 -11.10 -23.26
CA VAL A 751 10.37 -11.68 -22.14
C VAL A 751 10.80 -13.13 -21.91
N PRO A 752 11.50 -13.47 -20.81
CA PRO A 752 12.06 -14.82 -20.63
C PRO A 752 11.00 -15.91 -20.61
N GLN A 753 9.84 -15.62 -20.01
CA GLN A 753 8.72 -16.55 -19.87
C GLN A 753 7.93 -16.75 -21.17
N LYS A 754 8.12 -15.89 -22.18
CA LYS A 754 7.39 -15.92 -23.46
C LYS A 754 8.36 -15.84 -24.66
N PRO A 755 8.96 -16.99 -25.07
CA PRO A 755 9.93 -17.02 -26.15
C PRO A 755 9.41 -16.38 -27.44
N GLY A 756 10.22 -15.48 -28.02
CA GLY A 756 9.90 -14.76 -29.25
C GLY A 756 9.10 -13.46 -29.04
N LEU A 757 8.70 -13.13 -27.81
CA LEU A 757 8.11 -11.84 -27.47
C LEU A 757 9.19 -10.84 -27.06
N THR A 758 9.22 -9.69 -27.74
CA THR A 758 10.10 -8.56 -27.41
C THR A 758 9.29 -7.28 -27.30
N LEU A 759 9.48 -6.55 -26.21
CA LEU A 759 8.88 -5.25 -25.97
C LEU A 759 9.91 -4.15 -26.24
N GLN A 760 9.45 -2.96 -26.62
CA GLN A 760 10.27 -1.75 -26.55
C GLN A 760 10.02 -1.10 -25.19
N TRP A 761 11.02 -1.15 -24.30
CA TRP A 761 10.89 -0.76 -22.89
C TRP A 761 11.70 0.51 -22.57
N PRO A 762 11.15 1.46 -21.79
CA PRO A 762 11.91 2.61 -21.31
C PRO A 762 12.91 2.19 -20.21
N CYS A 763 14.19 2.40 -20.48
CA CYS A 763 15.30 2.05 -19.60
C CYS A 763 16.09 3.29 -19.19
N TRP A 764 16.67 3.26 -17.98
CA TRP A 764 17.48 4.37 -17.47
C TRP A 764 18.92 4.27 -17.99
N PRO A 765 19.48 5.31 -18.64
CA PRO A 765 20.88 5.30 -19.05
C PRO A 765 21.83 5.48 -17.86
N SER A 766 23.01 4.84 -17.94
CA SER A 766 24.08 5.01 -16.93
C SER A 766 24.64 6.43 -16.86
N GLU A 767 24.48 7.20 -17.94
CA GLU A 767 24.91 8.60 -18.02
C GLU A 767 23.74 9.53 -18.36
N ILE A 768 23.95 10.83 -18.14
CA ILE A 768 23.03 11.88 -18.56
C ILE A 768 22.89 11.85 -20.08
N ASN A 769 21.68 12.08 -20.60
CA ASN A 769 21.46 12.30 -22.02
C ASN A 769 22.04 13.67 -22.42
N TRP A 770 23.31 13.67 -22.80
CA TRP A 770 24.12 14.86 -23.07
C TRP A 770 23.55 15.76 -24.17
N ASP A 771 22.78 15.22 -25.11
CA ASP A 771 22.20 15.99 -26.22
C ASP A 771 21.11 16.98 -25.77
N GLN A 772 20.56 16.78 -24.57
CA GLN A 772 19.53 17.63 -23.97
C GLN A 772 20.11 18.74 -23.08
N ILE A 773 21.40 18.69 -22.73
CA ILE A 773 22.04 19.60 -21.78
C ILE A 773 22.73 20.75 -22.51
N ASP A 774 22.81 21.93 -21.86
CA ASP A 774 23.65 23.03 -22.33
C ASP A 774 25.07 22.54 -22.66
N PRO A 775 25.60 22.82 -23.87
CA PRO A 775 26.89 22.26 -24.30
C PRO A 775 28.08 22.64 -23.38
N ALA A 776 28.05 23.81 -22.75
CA ALA A 776 29.15 24.24 -21.87
C ALA A 776 29.10 23.50 -20.53
N GLN A 777 27.91 23.29 -19.96
CA GLN A 777 27.73 22.47 -18.76
C GLN A 777 28.04 21.00 -19.03
N ALA A 778 27.57 20.45 -20.17
CA ALA A 778 27.84 19.07 -20.57
C ALA A 778 29.35 18.79 -20.63
N ALA A 779 30.12 19.63 -21.34
CA ALA A 779 31.57 19.47 -21.45
C ALA A 779 32.30 19.53 -20.09
N LYS A 780 31.85 20.41 -19.18
CA LYS A 780 32.41 20.49 -17.81
C LYS A 780 32.12 19.22 -17.01
N LEU A 781 30.89 18.73 -17.02
CA LEU A 781 30.50 17.51 -16.30
C LEU A 781 31.24 16.28 -16.84
N GLN A 782 31.35 16.13 -18.16
CA GLN A 782 32.11 15.05 -18.78
C GLN A 782 33.59 15.09 -18.36
N ASN A 783 34.19 16.28 -18.29
CA ASN A 783 35.56 16.41 -17.79
C ASN A 783 35.69 16.05 -16.30
N PHE A 784 34.74 16.45 -15.46
CA PHE A 784 34.71 16.07 -14.04
C PHE A 784 34.54 14.56 -13.84
N TRP A 785 33.68 13.93 -14.64
CA TRP A 785 33.53 12.48 -14.65
C TRP A 785 34.86 11.79 -15.02
N ALA A 786 35.42 12.14 -16.18
CA ALA A 786 36.65 11.53 -16.69
C ALA A 786 37.87 11.72 -15.78
N THR A 787 37.98 12.86 -15.08
CA THR A 787 39.18 13.20 -14.29
C THR A 787 39.04 12.97 -12.79
N LYS A 788 37.82 12.98 -12.26
CA LYS A 788 37.54 12.96 -10.81
C LYS A 788 36.45 11.97 -10.38
N MET A 789 35.80 11.26 -11.32
CA MET A 789 34.63 10.41 -11.03
C MET A 789 33.49 11.20 -10.37
N LEU A 790 33.30 12.47 -10.79
CA LEU A 790 32.25 13.35 -10.27
C LEU A 790 31.15 13.54 -11.30
N ASN A 791 29.91 13.35 -10.88
CA ASN A 791 28.69 13.67 -11.62
C ASN A 791 27.76 14.54 -10.75
N LEU A 792 26.55 14.83 -11.23
CA LEU A 792 25.58 15.68 -10.49
C LEU A 792 25.05 15.05 -9.19
N GLU A 793 25.09 13.73 -9.06
CA GLU A 793 24.74 13.02 -7.82
C GLU A 793 25.81 13.26 -6.74
N SER A 794 27.02 13.65 -7.13
CA SER A 794 28.13 13.78 -6.19
C SER A 794 28.02 14.98 -5.26
N ASN A 795 28.14 14.71 -3.95
CA ASN A 795 28.19 15.74 -2.92
C ASN A 795 29.48 16.58 -2.98
N TRP A 796 30.54 16.09 -3.64
CA TRP A 796 31.85 16.75 -3.78
C TRP A 796 32.02 17.47 -5.12
N LEU A 797 30.98 17.53 -5.96
CA LEU A 797 31.03 18.28 -7.21
C LEU A 797 31.06 19.80 -6.92
N PRO A 798 32.11 20.54 -7.32
CA PRO A 798 32.16 21.98 -7.14
C PRO A 798 31.30 22.69 -8.20
N TRP A 799 29.97 22.64 -8.03
CA TRP A 799 28.99 23.06 -9.05
C TRP A 799 28.21 24.35 -8.73
N LYS A 800 28.59 25.05 -7.67
CA LYS A 800 27.81 26.18 -7.14
C LYS A 800 27.59 27.29 -8.16
N ASP A 801 28.62 27.67 -8.91
CA ASP A 801 28.57 28.78 -9.87
C ASP A 801 27.80 28.44 -11.15
N GLU A 802 27.54 27.16 -11.41
CA GLU A 802 26.76 26.68 -12.55
C GLU A 802 25.27 26.54 -12.22
N SER A 803 24.94 26.41 -10.93
CA SER A 803 23.57 26.22 -10.43
C SER A 803 22.78 27.51 -10.34
N VAL A 804 21.46 27.43 -10.52
CA VAL A 804 20.53 28.58 -10.40
C VAL A 804 19.69 28.43 -9.13
N PRO A 805 19.88 29.28 -8.10
CA PRO A 805 19.10 29.21 -6.88
C PRO A 805 17.68 29.76 -7.07
N TYR A 806 16.72 29.13 -6.40
CA TYR A 806 15.33 29.60 -6.30
C TYR A 806 14.69 29.14 -4.98
N VAL A 807 13.49 29.64 -4.67
CA VAL A 807 12.78 29.33 -3.42
C VAL A 807 11.34 28.95 -3.75
N LEU A 808 10.88 27.83 -3.18
CA LEU A 808 9.46 27.46 -3.16
C LEU A 808 8.84 27.96 -1.85
N LYS A 809 7.61 28.49 -1.91
CA LYS A 809 6.90 29.03 -0.75
C LYS A 809 5.58 28.32 -0.49
N GLN A 810 5.28 28.11 0.79
CA GLN A 810 4.00 27.56 1.22
C GLN A 810 2.83 28.49 0.80
N GLY A 811 1.73 27.92 0.28
CA GLY A 811 0.54 28.62 -0.20
C GLY A 811 0.67 29.26 -1.59
N GLU A 812 1.89 29.34 -2.14
CA GLU A 812 2.15 29.77 -3.53
C GLU A 812 2.48 28.54 -4.40
N ASP A 813 3.57 27.84 -4.04
CA ASP A 813 4.14 26.74 -4.83
C ASP A 813 3.73 25.36 -4.31
N TYR A 814 3.53 25.22 -2.99
CA TYR A 814 3.10 23.99 -2.34
C TYR A 814 2.25 24.29 -1.11
N ASP A 815 1.41 23.35 -0.71
CA ASP A 815 0.66 23.37 0.55
C ASP A 815 1.29 22.39 1.56
N LEU A 816 1.72 21.22 1.06
CA LEU A 816 2.34 20.14 1.83
C LEU A 816 3.71 19.77 1.27
N VAL A 817 4.55 19.19 2.11
CA VAL A 817 5.86 18.66 1.76
C VAL A 817 5.90 17.17 2.11
N LEU A 818 6.30 16.35 1.15
CA LEU A 818 6.63 14.94 1.35
C LEU A 818 8.14 14.78 1.16
N CYS A 819 8.86 14.30 2.16
CA CYS A 819 10.31 14.11 2.10
C CYS A 819 10.67 12.62 2.09
N GLY A 820 11.17 12.16 0.96
CA GLY A 820 11.73 10.81 0.75
C GLY A 820 13.25 10.74 0.82
N ILE A 821 13.92 11.82 1.27
CA ILE A 821 15.39 11.92 1.29
C ILE A 821 15.94 11.10 2.47
N THR A 822 16.88 10.20 2.18
CA THR A 822 17.54 9.32 3.18
C THR A 822 18.27 10.12 4.28
N PRO A 823 18.40 9.61 5.52
CA PRO A 823 18.88 10.38 6.68
C PRO A 823 20.22 11.09 6.46
N ARG A 824 21.20 10.43 5.82
CA ARG A 824 22.51 11.05 5.57
C ARG A 824 22.43 12.26 4.64
N ALA A 825 21.55 12.22 3.64
CA ALA A 825 21.32 13.34 2.73
C ALA A 825 20.38 14.41 3.32
N LEU A 826 19.54 14.03 4.29
CA LEU A 826 18.60 14.90 4.99
C LEU A 826 19.27 15.80 6.04
N GLU A 827 20.30 15.29 6.71
CA GLU A 827 21.09 16.00 7.73
C GLU A 827 21.49 17.44 7.31
N PRO A 828 22.21 17.67 6.18
CA PRO A 828 22.67 19.01 5.81
C PRO A 828 21.56 19.99 5.42
N ILE A 829 20.36 19.51 5.05
CA ILE A 829 19.25 20.36 4.59
C ILE A 829 18.21 20.63 5.69
N SER A 830 18.29 19.92 6.81
CA SER A 830 17.29 19.93 7.89
C SER A 830 17.71 20.76 9.12
N GLY A 831 18.71 21.64 8.99
CA GLY A 831 19.33 22.33 10.13
C GLY A 831 18.35 23.06 11.08
N GLN A 832 17.26 23.63 10.56
CA GLN A 832 16.22 24.23 11.40
C GLN A 832 15.34 23.20 12.11
N LEU A 833 15.02 22.09 11.46
CA LEU A 833 14.27 21.00 12.09
C LEU A 833 15.11 20.40 13.22
N TYR A 834 16.38 20.13 12.96
CA TYR A 834 17.33 19.65 13.95
C TYR A 834 17.41 20.57 15.19
N ALA A 835 17.26 21.89 15.01
CA ALA A 835 17.33 22.86 16.10
C ALA A 835 16.01 23.09 16.84
N LYS A 836 14.85 22.93 16.16
CA LYS A 836 13.54 23.36 16.67
C LYS A 836 12.56 22.23 16.93
N VAL A 837 12.69 21.09 16.25
CA VAL A 837 11.71 19.99 16.27
C VAL A 837 12.14 18.94 17.29
N PRO A 838 11.33 18.69 18.34
CA PRO A 838 11.62 17.64 19.32
C PRO A 838 11.76 16.26 18.66
N GLY A 839 12.76 15.47 19.07
CA GLY A 839 12.97 14.12 18.55
C GLY A 839 13.62 14.04 17.17
N TRP A 840 13.71 15.13 16.41
CA TRP A 840 14.30 15.12 15.07
C TRP A 840 15.81 14.90 15.10
N LYS A 841 16.48 15.54 16.06
CA LYS A 841 17.92 15.35 16.31
C LYS A 841 18.21 13.89 16.68
N GLU A 842 17.44 13.32 17.60
CA GLU A 842 17.58 11.94 18.04
C GLU A 842 17.35 10.96 16.88
N MET A 843 16.31 11.17 16.08
CA MET A 843 16.06 10.36 14.88
C MET A 843 17.25 10.35 13.93
N LEU A 844 17.79 11.52 13.56
CA LEU A 844 18.92 11.60 12.64
C LEU A 844 20.22 11.06 13.24
N ASP A 845 20.50 11.35 14.50
CA ASP A 845 21.70 10.85 15.19
C ASP A 845 21.70 9.31 15.31
N HIS A 846 20.52 8.70 15.47
CA HIS A 846 20.38 7.25 15.63
C HIS A 846 20.08 6.51 14.32
N SER A 847 19.68 7.21 13.25
CA SER A 847 19.55 6.67 11.89
C SER A 847 20.93 6.46 11.25
N LYS A 848 21.67 5.48 11.79
CA LYS A 848 23.00 5.13 11.29
C LYS A 848 22.92 4.63 9.85
N THR A 849 23.95 4.94 9.07
CA THR A 849 24.04 4.50 7.68
C THR A 849 25.42 3.94 7.41
N VAL A 850 25.56 3.14 6.35
CA VAL A 850 26.84 2.59 5.91
C VAL A 850 27.03 2.77 4.41
N VAL A 851 28.27 3.01 4.01
CA VAL A 851 28.69 3.05 2.60
C VAL A 851 28.81 1.62 2.10
N THR A 852 28.36 1.36 0.88
CA THR A 852 28.48 0.04 0.26
C THR A 852 29.42 0.05 -0.93
N ARG A 853 29.96 -1.12 -1.25
CA ARG A 853 30.70 -1.40 -2.48
C ARG A 853 30.02 -2.51 -3.25
N CYS A 854 30.12 -2.47 -4.57
CA CYS A 854 29.76 -3.58 -5.41
C CYS A 854 30.60 -3.58 -6.69
N SER A 855 30.54 -4.72 -7.37
CA SER A 855 31.15 -4.93 -8.66
C SER A 855 30.30 -5.86 -9.50
N GLU A 856 30.41 -5.73 -10.82
CA GLU A 856 29.87 -6.66 -11.79
C GLU A 856 31.02 -7.15 -12.66
N LEU A 857 31.13 -8.47 -12.77
CA LEU A 857 32.21 -9.16 -13.47
C LEU A 857 31.61 -10.05 -14.55
N TRP A 858 31.73 -9.64 -15.81
CA TRP A 858 31.27 -10.40 -16.97
C TRP A 858 32.40 -11.31 -17.46
N PHE A 859 32.18 -12.62 -17.46
CA PHE A 859 33.19 -13.61 -17.85
C PHE A 859 32.97 -14.16 -19.26
N HIS A 860 34.08 -14.50 -19.94
CA HIS A 860 34.06 -15.20 -21.23
C HIS A 860 33.50 -16.64 -21.13
N LYS A 861 33.57 -17.24 -19.95
CA LYS A 861 33.21 -18.62 -19.64
C LYS A 861 31.97 -18.65 -18.76
N SER A 862 31.16 -19.69 -18.92
CA SER A 862 30.03 -19.98 -18.05
C SER A 862 30.51 -20.35 -16.64
N SER A 863 29.63 -20.27 -15.63
CA SER A 863 29.96 -20.65 -14.25
C SER A 863 30.53 -22.07 -14.14
N GLN A 864 30.05 -23.01 -14.96
CA GLN A 864 30.53 -24.40 -14.98
C GLN A 864 31.92 -24.51 -15.62
N GLU A 865 32.17 -23.78 -16.73
CA GLU A 865 33.50 -23.70 -17.35
C GLU A 865 34.53 -23.05 -16.39
N LEU A 866 34.09 -22.08 -15.58
CA LEU A 866 34.87 -21.45 -14.51
C LEU A 866 35.15 -22.36 -13.31
N GLY A 867 34.48 -23.52 -13.24
CA GLY A 867 34.68 -24.52 -12.19
C GLY A 867 33.92 -24.21 -10.90
N PHE A 868 32.87 -23.39 -10.96
CA PHE A 868 32.00 -23.16 -9.82
C PHE A 868 31.40 -24.48 -9.33
N ASN A 869 31.47 -24.71 -8.02
CA ASN A 869 30.91 -25.89 -7.38
C ASN A 869 29.59 -25.53 -6.67
N PRO A 870 28.42 -25.92 -7.21
CA PRO A 870 27.13 -25.69 -6.56
C PRO A 870 26.84 -26.68 -5.41
N GLY A 871 27.77 -27.58 -5.08
CA GLY A 871 27.60 -28.65 -4.09
C GLY A 871 26.96 -29.88 -4.71
N ASP A 872 25.68 -29.80 -5.08
CA ASP A 872 24.96 -30.89 -5.75
C ASP A 872 25.04 -30.76 -7.29
N PRO A 873 25.39 -31.83 -8.04
CA PRO A 873 25.37 -31.82 -9.50
C PRO A 873 24.02 -31.44 -10.15
N GLU A 874 22.89 -31.65 -9.48
CA GLU A 874 21.56 -31.24 -9.96
C GLU A 874 21.43 -29.71 -10.04
N TYR A 875 22.17 -28.99 -9.21
CA TYR A 875 22.13 -27.53 -9.12
C TYR A 875 23.05 -26.82 -10.13
N LYS A 876 23.79 -27.57 -10.95
CA LYS A 876 24.79 -27.01 -11.88
C LYS A 876 24.25 -26.01 -12.89
N ASN A 877 22.95 -26.03 -13.20
CA ASN A 877 22.31 -25.13 -14.16
C ASN A 877 21.45 -24.05 -13.49
N LEU A 878 21.47 -23.98 -12.15
CA LEU A 878 20.79 -22.94 -11.40
C LEU A 878 21.74 -21.76 -11.20
N GLU A 879 21.16 -20.58 -11.00
CA GLU A 879 21.88 -19.32 -10.76
C GLU A 879 21.77 -19.01 -9.26
N PRO A 880 22.79 -19.37 -8.44
CA PRO A 880 22.70 -19.31 -7.00
C PRO A 880 22.95 -17.91 -6.44
N ILE A 881 22.43 -17.67 -5.25
CA ILE A 881 22.92 -16.62 -4.36
C ILE A 881 23.92 -17.24 -3.39
N ILE A 882 25.13 -16.68 -3.33
CA ILE A 882 26.19 -17.15 -2.45
C ILE A 882 26.22 -16.27 -1.21
N GLY A 883 26.17 -16.87 -0.03
CA GLY A 883 26.18 -16.18 1.25
C GLY A 883 27.24 -16.71 2.22
N GLY A 884 27.67 -15.88 3.16
CA GLY A 884 28.65 -16.25 4.19
C GLY A 884 30.06 -16.45 3.65
N TYR A 885 30.40 -15.85 2.51
CA TYR A 885 31.71 -16.01 1.88
C TYR A 885 32.78 -15.07 2.48
N ALA A 886 33.95 -14.99 1.85
CA ALA A 886 35.08 -14.18 2.29
C ALA A 886 34.71 -12.69 2.32
N GLU A 887 34.82 -12.05 3.48
CA GLU A 887 34.66 -10.59 3.59
C GLU A 887 35.79 -9.81 2.88
N PRO A 888 35.53 -8.60 2.34
CA PRO A 888 34.31 -7.80 2.49
C PRO A 888 33.22 -8.08 1.44
N TYR A 889 33.37 -9.11 0.60
CA TYR A 889 32.38 -9.54 -0.39
C TYR A 889 31.69 -10.84 0.05
N GLY A 890 31.13 -10.83 1.28
CA GLY A 890 30.44 -11.98 1.87
C GLY A 890 29.23 -12.48 1.06
N SER A 891 28.67 -11.62 0.20
CA SER A 891 27.58 -11.95 -0.73
C SER A 891 28.02 -11.84 -2.19
N VAL A 892 27.72 -12.89 -2.98
CA VAL A 892 27.93 -12.90 -4.44
C VAL A 892 26.69 -13.48 -5.12
N ALA A 893 26.12 -12.75 -6.08
CA ALA A 893 24.98 -13.24 -6.85
C ALA A 893 25.37 -13.63 -8.28
N ASP A 894 24.76 -14.69 -8.80
CA ASP A 894 24.73 -14.99 -10.22
C ASP A 894 23.58 -14.22 -10.90
N LEU A 895 23.94 -13.29 -11.78
CA LEU A 895 23.01 -12.46 -12.56
C LEU A 895 23.07 -12.79 -14.06
N THR A 896 23.50 -13.99 -14.43
CA THR A 896 23.66 -14.42 -15.83
C THR A 896 22.37 -14.25 -16.66
N HIS A 897 21.20 -14.36 -16.03
CA HIS A 897 19.90 -14.12 -16.66
C HIS A 897 19.72 -12.71 -17.22
N LEU A 898 20.52 -11.71 -16.80
CA LEU A 898 20.47 -10.35 -17.31
C LEU A 898 21.14 -10.18 -18.68
N ILE A 899 22.13 -11.02 -19.02
CA ILE A 899 22.95 -10.87 -20.23
C ILE A 899 22.10 -10.86 -21.51
N VAL A 900 20.98 -11.59 -21.53
CA VAL A 900 20.07 -11.63 -22.69
C VAL A 900 19.36 -10.29 -22.94
N GLN A 901 19.34 -9.38 -21.97
CA GLN A 901 18.78 -8.03 -22.10
C GLN A 901 19.84 -6.98 -22.47
N GLU A 902 21.08 -7.39 -22.67
CA GLU A 902 22.21 -6.55 -23.09
C GLU A 902 22.47 -6.76 -24.59
N GLU A 903 23.01 -5.76 -25.29
CA GLU A 903 23.17 -5.76 -26.76
C GLU A 903 24.55 -6.24 -27.21
N TRP A 904 25.08 -7.30 -26.59
CA TRP A 904 26.41 -7.84 -26.96
C TRP A 904 26.44 -8.42 -28.38
N ASN A 905 27.53 -8.17 -29.09
CA ASN A 905 27.76 -8.77 -30.40
C ASN A 905 27.81 -10.31 -30.34
N ALA A 906 27.20 -10.98 -31.33
CA ALA A 906 27.18 -12.43 -31.44
C ALA A 906 28.61 -13.02 -31.45
N GLY A 907 28.92 -13.86 -30.46
CA GLY A 907 30.24 -14.48 -30.26
C GLY A 907 31.18 -13.72 -29.31
N ALA A 908 30.84 -12.49 -28.93
CA ALA A 908 31.54 -11.72 -27.90
C ALA A 908 30.76 -11.61 -26.58
N ALA A 909 29.51 -12.07 -26.56
CA ALA A 909 28.65 -12.04 -25.38
C ALA A 909 29.28 -12.80 -24.19
N PRO A 910 29.30 -12.21 -23.00
CA PRO A 910 29.62 -12.89 -21.75
C PRO A 910 28.72 -14.13 -21.55
N LYS A 911 29.22 -15.10 -20.79
CA LYS A 911 28.49 -16.33 -20.47
C LYS A 911 28.12 -16.46 -19.00
N TYR A 912 28.65 -15.57 -18.17
CA TYR A 912 28.42 -15.55 -16.74
C TYR A 912 28.62 -14.13 -16.22
N LEU A 913 27.72 -13.69 -15.35
CA LEU A 913 27.77 -12.40 -14.68
C LEU A 913 27.75 -12.61 -13.16
N ALA A 914 28.86 -12.27 -12.51
CA ALA A 914 28.96 -12.30 -11.05
C ALA A 914 28.78 -10.89 -10.47
N TYR A 915 28.01 -10.80 -9.39
CA TYR A 915 27.80 -9.58 -8.62
C TYR A 915 28.31 -9.73 -7.18
N PRO A 916 29.61 -9.49 -6.89
CA PRO A 916 30.09 -9.35 -5.52
C PRO A 916 29.65 -8.03 -4.89
N CYS A 917 29.11 -8.06 -3.67
CA CYS A 917 28.84 -6.84 -2.90
C CYS A 917 29.08 -6.96 -1.39
N GLY A 918 29.22 -5.81 -0.74
CA GLY A 918 29.35 -5.72 0.71
C GLY A 918 29.52 -4.29 1.23
N PRO A 919 29.78 -4.11 2.53
CA PRO A 919 30.04 -2.79 3.08
C PRO A 919 31.43 -2.27 2.66
N LEU A 920 31.56 -0.96 2.51
CA LEU A 920 32.85 -0.29 2.35
C LEU A 920 33.27 0.29 3.70
N GLU A 921 34.38 -0.19 4.26
CA GLU A 921 34.93 0.34 5.50
C GLU A 921 35.39 1.77 5.28
N MET A 922 34.79 2.71 6.01
CA MET A 922 35.07 4.14 5.87
C MET A 922 35.31 4.76 7.25
N GLY A 923 36.41 5.51 7.36
CA GLY A 923 36.60 6.45 8.47
C GLY A 923 35.69 7.68 8.31
N THR A 924 36.06 8.78 8.96
CA THR A 924 35.34 10.05 8.78
C THR A 924 35.40 10.49 7.31
N MET A 925 34.22 10.71 6.71
CA MET A 925 34.12 11.20 5.32
C MET A 925 34.81 12.55 5.16
N ALA A 926 35.48 12.75 4.03
CA ALA A 926 36.10 14.04 3.72
C ALA A 926 35.03 15.14 3.54
N PRO A 927 35.34 16.40 3.87
CA PRO A 927 34.43 17.51 3.63
C PRO A 927 34.09 17.63 2.14
N THR A 928 32.88 18.12 1.82
CA THR A 928 32.40 18.26 0.43
C THR A 928 33.24 19.20 -0.44
N SER A 929 34.13 20.00 0.17
CA SER A 929 35.13 20.80 -0.53
C SER A 929 36.30 20.01 -1.12
N ASP A 930 36.53 18.76 -0.68
CA ASP A 930 37.57 17.89 -1.22
C ASP A 930 37.09 17.14 -2.47
N SER A 931 37.16 17.80 -3.62
CA SER A 931 36.76 17.23 -4.91
C SER A 931 37.60 16.03 -5.37
N ASP A 932 38.73 15.74 -4.72
CA ASP A 932 39.55 14.57 -5.05
C ASP A 932 39.12 13.32 -4.29
N PHE A 933 38.33 13.47 -3.23
CA PHE A 933 37.93 12.37 -2.37
C PHE A 933 37.24 11.22 -3.12
N PRO A 934 36.22 11.47 -3.99
CA PRO A 934 35.58 10.38 -4.73
C PRO A 934 36.54 9.55 -5.57
N LYS A 935 37.43 10.19 -6.34
CA LYS A 935 38.44 9.47 -7.14
C LYS A 935 39.39 8.65 -6.28
N LYS A 936 39.91 9.23 -5.18
CA LYS A 936 40.82 8.53 -4.27
C LYS A 936 40.16 7.32 -3.62
N THR A 937 38.90 7.46 -3.19
CA THR A 937 38.13 6.38 -2.59
C THR A 937 37.81 5.28 -3.61
N TYR A 938 37.41 5.67 -4.83
CA TYR A 938 37.20 4.72 -5.93
C TYR A 938 38.47 3.92 -6.24
N ASP A 939 39.62 4.59 -6.43
CA ASP A 939 40.88 3.92 -6.75
C ASP A 939 41.33 2.97 -5.64
N ALA A 940 41.20 3.40 -4.37
CA ALA A 940 41.53 2.58 -3.21
C ALA A 940 40.60 1.36 -3.11
N MET A 941 39.29 1.55 -3.31
CA MET A 941 38.30 0.47 -3.29
C MET A 941 38.54 -0.54 -4.42
N VAL A 942 38.84 -0.09 -5.64
CA VAL A 942 39.16 -0.99 -6.77
C VAL A 942 40.44 -1.78 -6.49
N ALA A 943 41.49 -1.12 -6.00
CA ALA A 943 42.73 -1.80 -5.62
C ALA A 943 42.51 -2.87 -4.53
N ASP A 944 41.77 -2.52 -3.47
CA ASP A 944 41.38 -3.44 -2.39
C ASP A 944 40.54 -4.62 -2.92
N SER A 945 39.63 -4.35 -3.85
CA SER A 945 38.79 -5.39 -4.45
C SER A 945 39.60 -6.38 -5.28
N TRP A 946 40.61 -5.92 -6.00
CA TRP A 946 41.54 -6.81 -6.71
C TRP A 946 42.42 -7.62 -5.76
N VAL A 947 42.80 -7.07 -4.59
CA VAL A 947 43.47 -7.86 -3.55
C VAL A 947 42.57 -8.98 -3.08
N TRP A 948 41.30 -8.69 -2.81
CA TRP A 948 40.32 -9.72 -2.42
C TRP A 948 40.12 -10.77 -3.50
N LEU A 949 39.92 -10.37 -4.77
CA LEU A 949 39.76 -11.31 -5.89
C LEU A 949 40.98 -12.21 -6.03
N ASN A 950 42.19 -11.67 -5.92
CA ASN A 950 43.41 -12.47 -6.01
C ASN A 950 43.59 -13.48 -4.87
N GLN A 951 42.93 -13.27 -3.74
CA GLN A 951 42.98 -14.17 -2.59
C GLN A 951 41.83 -15.19 -2.59
N ASN A 952 40.65 -14.78 -3.07
CA ASN A 952 39.40 -15.50 -2.82
C ASN A 952 38.69 -15.97 -4.09
N ALA A 953 39.03 -15.47 -5.29
CA ALA A 953 38.36 -15.89 -6.53
C ALA A 953 38.48 -17.40 -6.77
N LYS A 954 39.61 -18.03 -6.39
CA LYS A 954 39.83 -19.47 -6.57
C LYS A 954 38.79 -20.35 -5.88
N GLY A 955 38.20 -19.88 -4.77
CA GLY A 955 37.15 -20.63 -4.08
C GLY A 955 35.81 -20.66 -4.82
N LEU A 956 35.57 -19.69 -5.72
CA LEU A 956 34.36 -19.61 -6.53
C LEU A 956 34.60 -20.01 -8.00
N TRP A 957 35.71 -19.57 -8.59
CA TRP A 957 36.04 -19.71 -10.02
C TRP A 957 37.47 -20.27 -10.21
N PRO A 958 37.77 -21.49 -9.75
CA PRO A 958 39.12 -22.03 -9.77
C PRO A 958 39.74 -22.10 -11.17
N ASN A 959 38.95 -22.25 -12.23
CA ASN A 959 39.45 -22.33 -13.60
C ASN A 959 39.69 -20.96 -14.26
N ALA A 960 39.37 -19.86 -13.58
CA ALA A 960 39.74 -18.50 -14.00
C ALA A 960 40.98 -17.98 -13.28
N CYS A 961 41.56 -18.76 -12.36
CA CYS A 961 42.72 -18.35 -11.60
C CYS A 961 44.04 -18.85 -12.23
N ASN A 962 45.09 -18.04 -12.07
CA ASN A 962 46.46 -18.43 -12.35
C ASN A 962 46.93 -19.55 -11.39
N PRO A 963 48.06 -20.23 -11.66
CA PRO A 963 48.59 -21.27 -10.77
C PRO A 963 48.86 -20.82 -9.32
N ASP A 964 49.12 -19.52 -9.10
CA ASP A 964 49.30 -18.92 -7.78
C ASP A 964 47.98 -18.62 -7.04
N GLY A 965 46.83 -18.84 -7.70
CA GLY A 965 45.49 -18.62 -7.18
C GLY A 965 44.90 -17.23 -7.47
N SER A 966 45.68 -16.31 -8.04
CA SER A 966 45.19 -14.98 -8.43
C SER A 966 44.19 -15.06 -9.59
N LEU A 967 43.18 -14.17 -9.64
CA LEU A 967 42.25 -14.12 -10.76
C LEU A 967 42.99 -13.63 -12.01
N ASN A 968 42.83 -14.33 -13.15
CA ASN A 968 43.36 -13.87 -14.44
C ASN A 968 42.41 -12.81 -15.04
N PRO A 969 42.82 -11.53 -15.17
CA PRO A 969 41.94 -10.49 -15.70
C PRO A 969 41.48 -10.75 -17.13
N ASN A 970 42.22 -11.56 -17.90
CA ASN A 970 41.83 -11.91 -19.28
C ASN A 970 40.65 -12.88 -19.37
N GLU A 971 40.14 -13.38 -18.23
CA GLU A 971 38.92 -14.17 -18.19
C GLU A 971 37.66 -13.27 -18.20
N LEU A 972 37.83 -11.98 -17.95
CA LEU A 972 36.76 -10.98 -17.94
C LEU A 972 36.61 -10.32 -19.32
N VAL A 973 35.36 -10.21 -19.77
CA VAL A 973 34.93 -9.41 -20.92
C VAL A 973 34.86 -7.94 -20.52
N TYR A 974 34.22 -7.66 -19.38
CA TYR A 974 33.94 -6.33 -18.88
C TYR A 974 33.86 -6.36 -17.35
N GLN A 975 34.11 -5.22 -16.72
CA GLN A 975 34.01 -5.05 -15.28
C GLN A 975 33.44 -3.67 -14.95
N TYR A 976 32.52 -3.64 -13.99
CA TYR A 976 31.97 -2.42 -13.42
C TYR A 976 32.22 -2.40 -11.92
N TRP A 977 32.47 -1.20 -11.38
CA TRP A 977 32.80 -0.98 -9.97
C TRP A 977 32.05 0.23 -9.45
N ARG A 978 31.45 0.11 -8.25
CA ARG A 978 30.75 1.23 -7.60
C ARG A 978 31.11 1.33 -6.14
N ALA A 979 31.51 2.53 -5.74
CA ALA A 979 31.59 2.95 -4.34
C ALA A 979 30.40 3.87 -4.03
N GLY A 980 29.46 3.41 -3.21
CA GLY A 980 28.21 4.13 -2.87
C GLY A 980 28.41 5.24 -1.84
N ILE A 981 29.34 6.16 -2.12
CA ILE A 981 29.78 7.20 -1.17
C ILE A 981 28.87 8.43 -1.14
N ASN A 982 28.00 8.63 -2.13
CA ASN A 982 27.14 9.81 -2.14
C ASN A 982 26.07 9.63 -1.06
N TYR A 983 25.67 10.72 -0.41
CA TYR A 983 24.80 10.66 0.77
C TYR A 983 23.46 9.98 0.49
N GLY A 984 22.96 10.06 -0.74
CA GLY A 984 21.74 9.39 -1.21
C GLY A 984 21.86 7.88 -1.42
N GLU A 985 23.07 7.34 -1.42
CA GLU A 985 23.38 5.93 -1.74
C GLU A 985 23.69 5.09 -0.52
N HIS A 986 23.83 5.72 0.65
CA HIS A 986 24.13 4.99 1.87
C HIS A 986 22.97 4.05 2.23
N TYR A 987 23.33 2.84 2.68
CA TYR A 987 22.36 1.91 3.25
C TYR A 987 21.93 2.37 4.65
N VAL A 988 20.65 2.31 4.97
CA VAL A 988 20.14 2.63 6.31
C VAL A 988 20.26 1.41 7.21
N LEU A 989 21.01 1.55 8.29
CA LEU A 989 21.21 0.48 9.27
C LEU A 989 20.16 0.50 10.37
N THR A 990 19.91 -0.68 10.93
CA THR A 990 19.11 -0.87 12.13
C THR A 990 20.00 -1.41 13.24
N VAL A 991 20.84 -0.54 13.79
CA VAL A 991 21.78 -0.89 14.86
C VAL A 991 21.05 -1.06 16.20
N PRO A 992 21.63 -1.79 17.17
CA PRO A 992 21.02 -1.96 18.48
C PRO A 992 20.62 -0.63 19.14
N GLY A 993 19.41 -0.59 19.69
CA GLY A 993 18.81 0.55 20.36
C GLY A 993 18.34 1.68 19.43
N SER A 994 18.57 1.62 18.11
CA SER A 994 18.13 2.68 17.19
C SER A 994 16.66 2.66 16.75
N PRO A 995 15.95 1.51 16.63
CA PRO A 995 14.58 1.49 16.09
C PRO A 995 13.60 2.42 16.80
N GLN A 996 13.73 2.60 18.12
CA GLN A 996 12.84 3.43 18.94
C GLN A 996 12.87 4.93 18.59
N PHE A 997 13.87 5.39 17.84
CA PHE A 997 13.99 6.80 17.44
C PHE A 997 13.39 7.09 16.06
N ARG A 998 12.82 6.08 15.41
CA ARG A 998 12.15 6.27 14.12
C ARG A 998 10.76 6.86 14.36
N HIS A 999 10.44 7.89 13.59
CA HIS A 999 9.16 8.60 13.66
C HIS A 999 8.16 8.06 12.65
N GLN A 1000 6.87 8.17 12.98
CA GLN A 1000 5.78 8.01 12.02
C GLN A 1000 5.85 9.14 10.97
N PRO A 1001 5.08 9.05 9.87
CA PRO A 1001 5.19 10.03 8.78
C PRO A 1001 5.01 11.50 9.19
N ASN A 1002 4.27 11.82 10.26
CA ASN A 1002 4.05 13.20 10.73
C ASN A 1002 3.68 13.27 12.24
N ASP A 1003 4.40 12.57 13.11
CA ASP A 1003 4.20 12.58 14.57
C ASP A 1003 5.13 13.55 15.34
N PHE A 1004 6.04 14.23 14.64
CA PHE A 1004 7.02 15.15 15.21
C PHE A 1004 6.56 16.63 15.24
N GLY A 1005 5.28 16.91 14.94
CA GLY A 1005 4.66 18.22 15.19
C GLY A 1005 4.88 19.31 14.12
N VAL A 1006 5.23 18.95 12.89
CA VAL A 1006 5.35 19.88 11.76
C VAL A 1006 4.20 19.66 10.77
N ALA A 1007 3.16 20.47 10.86
CA ALA A 1007 1.84 20.20 10.30
C ALA A 1007 1.82 19.88 8.80
N ASN A 1008 2.70 20.49 8.01
CA ASN A 1008 2.74 20.34 6.55
C ASN A 1008 3.93 19.52 6.04
N LEU A 1009 4.66 18.80 6.90
CA LEU A 1009 5.78 17.93 6.50
C LEU A 1009 5.48 16.48 6.80
N PHE A 1010 5.64 15.64 5.78
CA PHE A 1010 5.53 14.19 5.88
C PHE A 1010 6.85 13.53 5.48
N ILE A 1011 7.25 12.46 6.16
CA ILE A 1011 8.45 11.68 5.83
C ILE A 1011 8.08 10.27 5.37
N ALA A 1012 8.82 9.75 4.39
CA ALA A 1012 8.67 8.38 3.91
C ALA A 1012 10.03 7.76 3.55
N GLY A 1013 10.23 6.51 3.91
CA GLY A 1013 11.46 5.76 3.68
C GLY A 1013 11.65 4.63 4.68
N ASP A 1014 12.52 3.70 4.33
CA ASP A 1014 12.89 2.53 5.16
C ASP A 1014 13.51 2.89 6.52
N TRP A 1015 13.91 4.15 6.71
CA TRP A 1015 14.42 4.76 7.94
C TRP A 1015 13.32 5.30 8.87
N THR A 1016 12.07 5.37 8.41
CA THR A 1016 10.92 5.77 9.24
C THR A 1016 10.32 4.58 9.97
N GLN A 1017 9.45 4.85 10.92
CA GLN A 1017 8.78 3.84 11.72
C GLN A 1017 7.86 2.97 10.85
N ASN A 1018 8.12 1.65 10.81
CA ASN A 1018 7.31 0.68 10.08
C ASN A 1018 7.41 -0.72 10.72
N LEU A 1019 6.65 -1.69 10.18
CA LEU A 1019 6.58 -3.04 10.72
C LEU A 1019 7.94 -3.77 10.71
N ILE A 1020 8.69 -3.65 9.62
CA ILE A 1020 9.96 -4.37 9.43
C ILE A 1020 11.11 -3.66 10.13
N ASN A 1021 11.10 -2.32 10.12
CA ASN A 1021 12.16 -1.48 10.67
C ASN A 1021 13.58 -1.84 10.18
N ALA A 1022 13.71 -2.34 8.95
CA ALA A 1022 14.99 -2.65 8.28
C ALA A 1022 15.11 -1.88 6.96
N GLY A 1023 16.36 -1.61 6.55
CA GLY A 1023 16.70 -0.96 5.28
C GLY A 1023 16.38 -1.84 4.07
N CYS A 1024 15.11 -2.00 3.71
CA CYS A 1024 14.70 -2.91 2.65
C CYS A 1024 13.52 -2.38 1.84
N VAL A 1025 13.28 -3.00 0.70
CA VAL A 1025 12.19 -2.62 -0.21
C VAL A 1025 10.83 -2.68 0.49
N GLU A 1026 10.52 -3.77 1.18
CA GLU A 1026 9.25 -3.92 1.91
C GLU A 1026 9.08 -2.86 3.00
N GLY A 1027 10.13 -2.56 3.77
CA GLY A 1027 10.11 -1.49 4.77
C GLY A 1027 9.86 -0.11 4.17
N GLY A 1028 10.49 0.19 3.02
CA GLY A 1028 10.26 1.42 2.27
C GLY A 1028 8.84 1.54 1.71
N VAL A 1029 8.27 0.44 1.21
CA VAL A 1029 6.91 0.39 0.68
C VAL A 1029 5.88 0.55 1.81
N ILE A 1030 6.01 -0.20 2.91
CA ILE A 1030 5.12 -0.07 4.08
C ILE A 1030 5.16 1.36 4.63
N SER A 1031 6.35 1.97 4.71
CA SER A 1031 6.50 3.37 5.08
C SER A 1031 5.72 4.30 4.13
N GLY A 1032 5.85 4.12 2.82
CA GLY A 1032 5.14 4.94 1.83
C GLY A 1032 3.62 4.79 1.91
N LEU A 1033 3.12 3.56 2.06
CA LEU A 1033 1.68 3.28 2.25
C LEU A 1033 1.16 3.96 3.53
N ASN A 1034 1.93 3.89 4.62
CA ASN A 1034 1.55 4.54 5.87
C ASN A 1034 1.59 6.07 5.73
N CYS A 1035 2.60 6.62 5.05
CA CYS A 1035 2.66 8.04 4.74
C CYS A 1035 1.46 8.51 3.92
N ALA A 1036 0.96 7.69 3.00
CA ALA A 1036 -0.23 8.00 2.22
C ALA A 1036 -1.48 8.07 3.10
N ARG A 1037 -1.64 7.16 4.08
CA ARG A 1037 -2.71 7.22 5.09
C ARG A 1037 -2.65 8.53 5.87
N PHE A 1038 -1.47 8.90 6.37
CA PHE A 1038 -1.29 10.13 7.16
C PHE A 1038 -1.55 11.41 6.34
N LEU A 1039 -1.09 11.45 5.09
CA LEU A 1039 -1.23 12.63 4.23
C LEU A 1039 -2.68 12.85 3.79
N THR A 1040 -3.43 11.77 3.54
CA THR A 1040 -4.77 11.83 2.95
C THR A 1040 -5.93 11.60 3.92
N GLY A 1041 -5.68 10.86 5.01
CA GLY A 1041 -6.73 10.31 5.87
C GLY A 1041 -7.53 9.17 5.23
N TRP A 1042 -7.08 8.60 4.11
CA TRP A 1042 -7.78 7.53 3.40
C TRP A 1042 -7.43 6.13 3.95
N ALA A 1043 -8.34 5.20 3.76
CA ALA A 1043 -8.18 3.80 4.15
C ALA A 1043 -7.34 3.02 3.11
N ILE A 1044 -6.04 3.31 3.05
CA ILE A 1044 -5.10 2.61 2.15
C ILE A 1044 -4.69 1.28 2.80
N PRO A 1045 -4.86 0.12 2.16
CA PRO A 1045 -4.50 -1.17 2.76
C PRO A 1045 -2.98 -1.31 2.94
N ILE A 1046 -2.59 -1.94 4.05
CA ILE A 1046 -1.22 -2.41 4.31
C ILE A 1046 -1.38 -3.85 4.77
N TYR A 1047 -0.78 -4.78 4.04
CA TYR A 1047 -0.90 -6.21 4.33
C TYR A 1047 -0.01 -6.58 5.51
N ASN A 1048 -0.51 -7.53 6.31
CA ASN A 1048 0.19 -8.10 7.45
C ASN A 1048 0.56 -7.04 8.51
N ALA A 1049 -0.28 -6.01 8.69
CA ALA A 1049 -0.14 -5.05 9.78
C ALA A 1049 -1.49 -4.35 10.11
N SER A 1050 -1.88 -4.35 11.37
CA SER A 1050 -2.89 -3.44 11.91
C SER A 1050 -2.29 -2.04 12.13
N VAL A 1051 -3.15 -1.06 12.45
CA VAL A 1051 -2.67 0.28 12.85
C VAL A 1051 -1.81 0.21 14.11
N LYS A 1052 -2.21 -0.64 15.08
CA LYS A 1052 -1.46 -0.87 16.32
C LYS A 1052 -0.08 -1.46 16.02
N ASP A 1053 0.04 -2.40 15.09
CA ASP A 1053 1.33 -3.03 14.76
C ASP A 1053 2.30 -2.07 14.07
N LEU A 1054 1.79 -1.10 13.30
CA LEU A 1054 2.62 -0.05 12.71
C LEU A 1054 3.18 0.91 13.78
N GLU A 1055 2.42 1.14 14.84
CA GLU A 1055 2.80 1.99 15.97
C GLU A 1055 3.72 1.23 16.94
N GLU A 1056 3.23 0.13 17.50
CA GLU A 1056 3.82 -0.61 18.62
C GLU A 1056 4.75 -1.74 18.15
N GLY A 1057 4.55 -2.27 16.95
CA GLY A 1057 5.35 -3.36 16.37
C GLY A 1057 4.70 -4.73 16.46
N PRO A 1058 5.32 -5.73 15.80
CA PRO A 1058 4.90 -7.11 15.88
C PRO A 1058 5.33 -7.80 17.18
#